data_AF-A0A917BI43-F1
#
_entry.id   AF-A0A917BI43-F1
#
_cell.length_a   1.000
_cell.length_b   1.000
_cell.length_c   1.000
_cell.angle_alpha   90.00
_cell.angle_beta   90.00
_cell.angle_gamma   90.00
#
_symmetry.space_group_name_H-M   'P 1'
#
loop_
_entity.id
_entity.type
_entity.pdbx_description
1 polymer ?
#
loop_
_entity_poly.entity_id
_entity_poly.type
_entity_poly.pdbx_seq_one_letter_code
_entity_poly.pdbx_strand_id
1 'polypeptide(L)'
;MRPVQVSAYGATMPHHAVSLDVTSTGALRSAQAHGLHLLLHPASELEDGLGGLWLRVRGDEDGEGDVWTPYPLVGTGSTGTGVRAEGDARTRSGALPDRALTWSWRLAPLVGGAGWTWQVLVRNTGDAPLEVDLLHVQDCALSPAAVLEANRLYPSQYLDLTPVDLGARGPGVAVRQNMPGPTAPWALVGCLGRAVSWATDGLQLRGRGLPEGAPWPGLRGDLPGVRLQHEHAAAALQSEPRLLGPGEQWASGFFTVVLEDHPGATTDADAAVLDGLDLGLPTPDRPAVAEERPTARNLLDTSAPLLPRELTAEEVDGLVGGGRHHVEVLDGREVSWFTAGGGHVVTAAKQAAVLRPHGQVLRSLRRLLPDESDVTSTVWMDGTFCSHLTRGHVALGRVLSAREDLLAIARLRGLRIAIDLGEGWQLLGTPSLWLDEVDEATWWYALADRTLRVTAHAPTADGRCRVQVDTLEGDPVPALVVLHLDWSGAPGMVGDVVTRGSVVEVTAPSGATLGALGVTVATDVGTGGRAAAVEVSDDGALFSDGASRGEPVLTLRVHPSPSWSLELQARARAGTAPQTGPTEESTTDLWAGVHDVVSLAAEAPGRRRDALERLGRVTGWYAHDAVIHYLSPRGLEQHTGGKWGTRDVCQGPVGLLRSWARHDEWRALLLLILRGQQDRGDWPQAFDFLASHRVDAVEDAHGDVVYWPLLAVGQYLHATGDLSVLDEEVGFTGDGSPGGTASVDEHLRRALDVVDSTFLQGTSLPAYGHGDWNDSLQPADPDLARRMVSTWTAVLQVEALSRLAEGLGTAYPDLADRARGLAAGAARDVELHLMVDGVLAGYGVAGTEGKLEPMIHPRDSRTGLTYSLLPMIHAIAGDLLSPEAARAHLDVIERHLLGPDGARLFDRPVAYRGGPTEVFQRAEASSFFGREVGIMYMHAHLRYAEALARVGDGAGVLDALARAVPVGLQDLVPSAAPRQANTYSSSSDAAFPDRYAASDRYAEALAGEVPLEAGWRVYSSGPGLFLEILTQRMLGLRHAGHELEIDPVVDPSLGTVRASVPLAGGRVVELEIVCGTAGHGVAEVSVDGRTMEVRALDNPYRAAGVAVRVDDLGAGSGPVRLRVVTR
;
A
#
# COMPACT_ATOMS: atom_id res chain seq x y z
N MET A 1 14.94 24.90 -35.47
CA MET A 1 14.75 23.99 -36.62
C MET A 1 16.09 23.57 -37.22
N ARG A 2 16.59 22.44 -36.74
CA ARG A 2 17.48 21.40 -37.32
C ARG A 2 17.38 20.22 -36.32
N PRO A 3 17.49 18.96 -36.77
CA PRO A 3 16.48 17.95 -36.49
C PRO A 3 16.64 17.29 -35.12
N VAL A 4 15.48 17.01 -34.53
CA VAL A 4 15.27 16.11 -33.39
C VAL A 4 15.70 14.71 -33.84
N GLN A 5 16.71 14.13 -33.19
CA GLN A 5 16.87 12.68 -33.20
C GLN A 5 15.82 12.10 -32.25
N VAL A 6 14.62 11.92 -32.81
CA VAL A 6 13.68 10.93 -32.31
C VAL A 6 14.38 9.60 -32.53
N SER A 7 14.70 8.88 -31.45
CA SER A 7 15.03 7.47 -31.55
C SER A 7 13.82 6.80 -32.20
N ALA A 8 13.98 6.38 -33.45
CA ALA A 8 12.96 5.69 -34.19
C ALA A 8 12.70 4.34 -33.52
N TYR A 9 11.68 4.29 -32.67
CA TYR A 9 10.86 3.10 -32.52
C TYR A 9 10.24 2.81 -33.88
N GLY A 10 10.92 1.95 -34.64
CA GLY A 10 10.60 1.69 -36.04
C GLY A 10 11.48 0.60 -36.64
N ALA A 11 11.90 -0.37 -35.84
CA ALA A 11 12.20 -1.70 -36.32
C ALA A 11 11.18 -2.62 -35.67
N THR A 12 10.26 -3.17 -36.46
CA THR A 12 9.47 -4.32 -36.05
C THR A 12 10.46 -5.40 -35.63
N MET A 13 10.63 -5.57 -34.32
CA MET A 13 11.34 -6.70 -33.75
C MET A 13 10.72 -7.96 -34.38
N PRO A 14 11.51 -8.90 -34.92
CA PRO A 14 10.93 -10.18 -35.30
C PRO A 14 10.21 -10.75 -34.07
N HIS A 15 9.01 -11.29 -34.26
CA HIS A 15 8.07 -11.79 -33.22
C HIS A 15 8.65 -12.86 -32.25
N HIS A 16 9.96 -13.14 -32.31
CA HIS A 16 10.67 -14.18 -31.55
C HIS A 16 11.96 -13.70 -30.85
N ALA A 17 12.31 -12.40 -30.87
CA ALA A 17 13.57 -11.93 -30.30
C ALA A 17 13.43 -11.40 -28.86
N VAL A 18 14.22 -11.97 -27.93
CA VAL A 18 14.45 -11.41 -26.59
C VAL A 18 15.49 -10.30 -26.68
N SER A 19 15.27 -9.20 -25.96
CA SER A 19 16.26 -8.14 -25.73
C SER A 19 16.82 -8.26 -24.32
N LEU A 20 18.15 -8.32 -24.20
CA LEU A 20 18.86 -8.38 -22.93
C LEU A 20 19.85 -7.23 -22.83
N ASP A 21 19.78 -6.50 -21.71
CA ASP A 21 20.77 -5.50 -21.34
C ASP A 21 21.32 -5.82 -19.95
N VAL A 22 22.62 -5.61 -19.77
CA VAL A 22 23.34 -5.92 -18.53
C VAL A 22 24.17 -4.74 -18.07
N THR A 23 24.37 -4.65 -16.76
CA THR A 23 25.28 -3.69 -16.13
C THR A 23 26.74 -3.99 -16.50
N SER A 24 27.66 -3.07 -16.18
CA SER A 24 29.10 -3.28 -16.35
C SER A 24 29.64 -4.49 -15.56
N THR A 25 28.90 -4.91 -14.53
CA THR A 25 29.16 -6.09 -13.69
C THR A 25 28.33 -7.31 -14.11
N GLY A 26 27.55 -7.20 -15.19
CA GLY A 26 26.82 -8.31 -15.81
C GLY A 26 25.49 -8.70 -15.16
N ALA A 27 24.99 -7.92 -14.21
CA ALA A 27 23.62 -8.10 -13.70
C ALA A 27 22.60 -7.65 -14.75
N LEU A 28 21.41 -8.26 -14.78
CA LEU A 28 20.39 -7.92 -15.77
C LEU A 28 19.75 -6.56 -15.46
N ARG A 29 20.01 -5.57 -16.33
CA ARG A 29 19.40 -4.23 -16.27
C ARG A 29 18.05 -4.20 -16.97
N SER A 30 17.91 -4.94 -18.07
CA SER A 30 16.62 -5.13 -18.70
C SER A 30 16.55 -6.49 -19.40
N ALA A 31 15.36 -7.08 -19.39
CA ALA A 31 15.03 -8.25 -20.19
C ALA A 31 13.61 -8.05 -20.72
N GLN A 32 13.44 -8.12 -22.04
CA GLN A 32 12.17 -7.88 -22.71
C GLN A 32 11.89 -8.95 -23.77
N ALA A 33 10.63 -9.39 -23.84
CA ALA A 33 10.13 -10.30 -24.86
C ALA A 33 8.63 -10.03 -25.08
N HIS A 34 8.14 -10.17 -26.31
CA HIS A 34 6.70 -10.01 -26.61
C HIS A 34 6.08 -8.68 -26.16
N GLY A 35 6.87 -7.60 -26.11
CA GLY A 35 6.42 -6.29 -25.59
C GLY A 35 6.27 -6.21 -24.07
N LEU A 36 6.71 -7.24 -23.35
CA LEU A 36 6.68 -7.32 -21.89
C LEU A 36 8.06 -7.13 -21.30
N HIS A 37 8.10 -6.55 -20.10
CA HIS A 37 9.27 -6.54 -19.24
C HIS A 37 9.27 -7.79 -18.36
N LEU A 38 10.43 -8.42 -18.25
CA LEU A 38 10.57 -9.70 -17.57
C LEU A 38 11.12 -9.59 -16.14
N LEU A 39 11.59 -8.42 -15.71
CA LEU A 39 12.22 -8.20 -14.39
C LEU A 39 11.33 -7.31 -13.51
N LEU A 40 11.02 -7.74 -12.27
CA LEU A 40 10.34 -6.88 -11.28
C LEU A 40 11.31 -5.87 -10.67
N HIS A 41 12.54 -6.26 -10.39
CA HIS A 41 13.57 -5.46 -9.73
C HIS A 41 14.85 -5.45 -10.58
N PRO A 42 14.87 -4.66 -11.68
CA PRO A 42 16.02 -4.58 -12.56
C PRO A 42 17.26 -4.01 -11.86
N ALA A 43 18.44 -4.49 -12.25
CA ALA A 43 19.72 -3.97 -11.77
C ALA A 43 20.07 -2.60 -12.38
N SER A 44 20.90 -1.84 -11.68
CA SER A 44 21.58 -0.62 -12.13
C SER A 44 23.09 -0.75 -11.91
N GLU A 45 23.89 0.25 -12.30
CA GLU A 45 25.32 0.27 -11.93
C GLU A 45 25.54 0.45 -10.42
N LEU A 46 24.50 0.87 -9.70
CA LEU A 46 24.54 1.06 -8.26
C LEU A 46 24.03 -0.17 -7.49
N GLU A 47 23.05 -0.90 -8.02
CA GLU A 47 22.28 -1.89 -7.27
C GLU A 47 21.99 -3.15 -8.10
N ASP A 48 22.12 -4.33 -7.51
CA ASP A 48 22.08 -5.59 -8.25
C ASP A 48 20.67 -6.12 -8.58
N GLY A 49 19.63 -5.53 -8.00
CA GLY A 49 18.27 -6.05 -8.10
C GLY A 49 18.07 -7.36 -7.33
N LEU A 50 17.01 -8.11 -7.65
CA LEU A 50 16.70 -9.40 -7.00
C LEU A 50 17.37 -10.59 -7.72
N GLY A 51 17.53 -10.49 -9.04
CA GLY A 51 18.09 -11.56 -9.87
C GLY A 51 19.61 -11.65 -9.78
N GLY A 52 20.16 -12.87 -9.88
CA GLY A 52 21.60 -13.06 -9.81
C GLY A 52 22.06 -14.49 -10.08
N LEU A 53 23.39 -14.66 -10.06
CA LEU A 53 24.07 -15.92 -10.30
C LEU A 53 25.24 -16.03 -9.32
N TRP A 54 25.23 -17.09 -8.50
CA TRP A 54 26.25 -17.33 -7.47
C TRP A 54 26.93 -18.67 -7.70
N LEU A 55 28.25 -18.69 -7.57
CA LEU A 55 29.04 -19.90 -7.34
C LEU A 55 29.16 -20.05 -5.84
N ARG A 56 28.76 -21.20 -5.29
CA ARG A 56 28.92 -21.46 -3.86
C ARG A 56 29.98 -22.49 -3.64
N VAL A 57 30.79 -22.29 -2.60
CA VAL A 57 31.83 -23.23 -2.19
C VAL A 57 31.49 -23.70 -0.79
N ARG A 58 31.52 -25.02 -0.58
CA ARG A 58 31.29 -25.61 0.74
C ARG A 58 32.57 -25.48 1.57
N GLY A 59 32.44 -24.93 2.78
CA GLY A 59 33.58 -24.65 3.66
C GLY A 59 33.42 -25.23 5.07
N ASP A 60 34.55 -25.31 5.79
CA ASP A 60 34.65 -25.65 7.22
C ASP A 60 34.88 -24.38 8.10
N GLU A 61 34.73 -23.18 7.54
CA GLU A 61 34.96 -21.93 8.27
C GLU A 61 33.94 -21.77 9.41
N ASP A 62 34.45 -21.41 10.58
CA ASP A 62 33.75 -21.19 11.87
C ASP A 62 33.45 -22.42 12.76
N GLY A 63 33.86 -23.63 12.38
CA GLY A 63 33.68 -24.81 13.24
C GLY A 63 32.23 -25.29 13.39
N GLU A 64 31.30 -24.65 12.66
CA GLU A 64 29.97 -25.14 12.34
C GLU A 64 30.05 -25.76 10.93
N GLY A 65 30.04 -27.09 10.84
CA GLY A 65 30.16 -27.78 9.56
C GLY A 65 28.95 -27.57 8.63
N ASP A 66 29.18 -27.68 7.31
CA ASP A 66 28.20 -27.82 6.22
C ASP A 66 27.42 -26.55 5.80
N VAL A 67 28.08 -25.39 5.66
CA VAL A 67 27.50 -24.14 5.15
C VAL A 67 28.05 -23.77 3.77
N TRP A 68 27.22 -23.19 2.91
CA TRP A 68 27.63 -22.64 1.62
C TRP A 68 28.14 -21.20 1.75
N THR A 69 29.33 -20.92 1.22
CA THR A 69 29.81 -19.54 1.03
C THR A 69 29.46 -19.08 -0.39
N PRO A 70 28.55 -18.10 -0.57
CA PRO A 70 28.13 -17.65 -1.89
C PRO A 70 29.07 -16.58 -2.46
N TYR A 71 29.48 -16.76 -3.72
CA TYR A 71 30.28 -15.79 -4.48
C TYR A 71 29.49 -15.32 -5.71
N PRO A 72 29.08 -14.04 -5.79
CA PRO A 72 28.34 -13.53 -6.94
C PRO A 72 29.20 -13.52 -8.21
N LEU A 73 28.67 -14.06 -9.30
CA LEU A 73 29.30 -14.07 -10.63
C LEU A 73 28.86 -12.87 -11.50
N VAL A 74 27.79 -12.20 -11.08
CA VAL A 74 27.23 -10.97 -11.67
C VAL A 74 26.97 -9.97 -10.56
N GLY A 75 26.85 -8.69 -10.92
CA GLY A 75 26.53 -7.64 -9.96
C GLY A 75 27.75 -7.04 -9.25
N THR A 76 27.48 -5.99 -8.49
CA THR A 76 28.42 -5.07 -7.85
C THR A 76 29.41 -5.80 -6.95
N GLY A 77 28.95 -6.82 -6.21
CA GLY A 77 29.81 -7.65 -5.35
C GLY A 77 30.72 -8.65 -6.08
N SER A 78 30.69 -8.74 -7.40
CA SER A 78 31.40 -9.76 -8.16
C SER A 78 32.80 -9.33 -8.61
N THR A 79 33.81 -10.18 -8.36
CA THR A 79 35.24 -9.94 -8.64
C THR A 79 35.70 -10.17 -10.09
N GLY A 80 34.77 -10.29 -11.04
CA GLY A 80 35.08 -10.54 -12.45
C GLY A 80 35.57 -9.31 -13.24
N THR A 81 36.07 -9.55 -14.45
CA THR A 81 36.41 -8.52 -15.44
C THR A 81 35.19 -7.71 -15.89
N GLY A 82 35.39 -6.67 -16.70
CA GLY A 82 34.29 -6.04 -17.42
C GLY A 82 33.56 -7.03 -18.35
N VAL A 83 32.27 -6.77 -18.60
CA VAL A 83 31.46 -7.54 -19.56
C VAL A 83 31.93 -7.26 -20.98
N ARG A 84 32.05 -8.31 -21.80
CA ARG A 84 32.38 -8.23 -23.22
C ARG A 84 31.18 -8.63 -24.08
N ALA A 85 30.98 -7.92 -25.18
CA ALA A 85 29.99 -8.29 -26.19
C ALA A 85 30.61 -9.27 -27.19
N GLU A 86 29.89 -10.35 -27.50
CA GLU A 86 30.27 -11.34 -28.51
C GLU A 86 29.05 -11.65 -29.39
N GLY A 87 28.84 -10.83 -30.43
CA GLY A 87 27.56 -10.82 -31.15
C GLY A 87 26.42 -10.42 -30.20
N ASP A 88 25.35 -11.22 -30.20
CA ASP A 88 24.20 -11.03 -29.31
C ASP A 88 24.42 -11.61 -27.90
N ALA A 89 25.56 -12.27 -27.66
CA ALA A 89 25.92 -12.78 -26.35
C ALA A 89 26.73 -11.75 -25.52
N ARG A 90 26.75 -11.97 -24.21
CA ARG A 90 27.62 -11.28 -23.25
C ARG A 90 28.48 -12.31 -22.55
N THR A 91 29.76 -11.99 -22.35
CA THR A 91 30.69 -12.87 -21.64
C THR A 91 31.43 -12.12 -20.54
N ARG A 92 31.74 -12.84 -19.47
CA ARG A 92 32.54 -12.34 -18.35
C ARG A 92 33.33 -13.48 -17.73
N SER A 93 34.48 -13.16 -17.13
CA SER A 93 35.32 -14.11 -16.43
C SER A 93 35.87 -13.52 -15.15
N GLY A 94 36.26 -14.37 -14.20
CA GLY A 94 36.86 -13.93 -12.94
C GLY A 94 37.54 -15.05 -12.19
N ALA A 95 38.08 -14.70 -11.03
CA ALA A 95 38.61 -15.63 -10.04
C ALA A 95 37.98 -15.31 -8.68
N LEU A 96 37.78 -16.33 -7.85
CA LEU A 96 37.35 -16.11 -6.47
C LEU A 96 38.50 -15.47 -5.67
N PRO A 97 38.20 -14.53 -4.77
CA PRO A 97 39.22 -13.73 -4.08
C PRO A 97 40.07 -14.54 -3.09
N ASP A 98 39.51 -15.61 -2.53
CA ASP A 98 40.00 -16.39 -1.39
C ASP A 98 40.01 -17.91 -1.65
N ARG A 99 39.58 -18.34 -2.84
CA ARG A 99 39.55 -19.75 -3.27
C ARG A 99 40.25 -19.91 -4.61
N ALA A 100 40.94 -21.04 -4.80
CA ALA A 100 41.63 -21.37 -6.04
C ALA A 100 40.65 -21.85 -7.14
N LEU A 101 39.69 -21.01 -7.48
CA LEU A 101 38.66 -21.24 -8.49
C LEU A 101 38.61 -20.07 -9.47
N THR A 102 38.62 -20.39 -10.76
CA THR A 102 38.34 -19.42 -11.83
C THR A 102 37.01 -19.76 -12.49
N TRP A 103 36.31 -18.75 -12.96
CA TRP A 103 35.00 -18.92 -13.58
C TRP A 103 34.86 -18.05 -14.83
N SER A 104 33.96 -18.44 -15.72
CA SER A 104 33.46 -17.61 -16.80
C SER A 104 32.01 -17.93 -17.09
N TRP A 105 31.25 -16.94 -17.54
CA TRP A 105 29.90 -17.16 -18.04
C TRP A 105 29.69 -16.54 -19.41
N ARG A 106 28.74 -17.11 -20.15
CA ARG A 106 28.15 -16.57 -21.38
C ARG A 106 26.64 -16.47 -21.21
N LEU A 107 26.11 -15.26 -21.32
CA LEU A 107 24.67 -15.00 -21.43
C LEU A 107 24.33 -14.87 -22.91
N ALA A 108 23.47 -15.73 -23.44
CA ALA A 108 23.09 -15.71 -24.85
C ALA A 108 21.59 -15.92 -25.04
N PRO A 109 20.95 -15.24 -26.01
CA PRO A 109 19.59 -15.56 -26.43
C PRO A 109 19.48 -17.01 -26.88
N LEU A 110 18.31 -17.61 -26.67
CA LEU A 110 18.03 -18.99 -27.04
C LEU A 110 17.88 -19.14 -28.56
N VAL A 111 18.39 -20.23 -29.12
CA VAL A 111 18.20 -20.56 -30.54
C VAL A 111 16.92 -21.38 -30.71
N GLY A 112 16.00 -20.90 -31.55
CA GLY A 112 14.75 -21.60 -31.86
C GLY A 112 13.56 -21.25 -30.96
N GLY A 113 13.71 -20.32 -30.02
CA GLY A 113 12.64 -19.83 -29.15
C GLY A 113 12.96 -18.49 -28.50
N ALA A 114 11.97 -17.88 -27.83
CA ALA A 114 12.21 -16.71 -27.00
C ALA A 114 12.73 -17.15 -25.64
N GLY A 115 13.94 -16.71 -25.28
CA GLY A 115 14.58 -17.08 -24.04
C GLY A 115 16.06 -16.73 -24.02
N TRP A 116 16.75 -17.18 -22.98
CA TRP A 116 18.21 -17.06 -22.86
C TRP A 116 18.81 -18.16 -22.02
N THR A 117 20.13 -18.27 -22.09
CA THR A 117 20.91 -19.23 -21.32
C THR A 117 22.07 -18.54 -20.63
N TRP A 118 22.27 -18.87 -19.36
CA TRP A 118 23.50 -18.63 -18.62
C TRP A 118 24.36 -19.88 -18.71
N GLN A 119 25.44 -19.83 -19.47
CA GLN A 119 26.40 -20.94 -19.60
C GLN A 119 27.60 -20.64 -18.71
N VAL A 120 27.86 -21.46 -17.69
CA VAL A 120 28.89 -21.23 -16.68
C VAL A 120 29.97 -22.30 -16.77
N LEU A 121 31.23 -21.88 -16.75
CA LEU A 121 32.39 -22.75 -16.66
C LEU A 121 33.16 -22.41 -15.38
N VAL A 122 33.37 -23.39 -14.52
CA VAL A 122 34.17 -23.28 -13.29
C VAL A 122 35.38 -24.19 -13.39
N ARG A 123 36.55 -23.73 -12.92
CA ARG A 123 37.78 -24.51 -12.92
C ARG A 123 38.49 -24.39 -11.59
N ASN A 124 38.85 -25.54 -11.02
CA ASN A 124 39.75 -25.62 -9.87
C ASN A 124 41.21 -25.41 -10.32
N THR A 125 41.83 -24.34 -9.86
CA THR A 125 43.23 -23.99 -10.13
C THR A 125 44.16 -24.33 -8.95
N GLY A 126 43.62 -24.86 -7.86
CA GLY A 126 44.35 -25.29 -6.67
C GLY A 126 44.83 -26.74 -6.74
N ASP A 127 45.30 -27.23 -5.60
CA ASP A 127 45.88 -28.56 -5.40
C ASP A 127 44.99 -29.51 -4.54
N ALA A 128 43.88 -29.00 -4.00
CA ALA A 128 42.89 -29.74 -3.23
C ALA A 128 41.53 -29.77 -3.93
N PRO A 129 40.71 -30.82 -3.74
CA PRO A 129 39.34 -30.84 -4.24
C PRO A 129 38.47 -29.83 -3.50
N LEU A 130 37.51 -29.24 -4.20
CA LEU A 130 36.54 -28.29 -3.65
C LEU A 130 35.13 -28.72 -4.04
N GLU A 131 34.22 -28.75 -3.08
CA GLU A 131 32.79 -28.99 -3.35
C GLU A 131 32.11 -27.65 -3.66
N VAL A 132 31.45 -27.59 -4.81
CA VAL A 132 30.81 -26.38 -5.33
C VAL A 132 29.42 -26.66 -5.88
N ASP A 133 28.57 -25.64 -5.91
CA ASP A 133 27.37 -25.63 -6.72
C ASP A 133 27.12 -24.23 -7.32
N LEU A 134 26.07 -24.12 -8.15
CA LEU A 134 25.55 -22.86 -8.65
C LEU A 134 24.15 -22.63 -8.09
N LEU A 135 23.88 -21.38 -7.74
CA LEU A 135 22.55 -20.89 -7.42
C LEU A 135 22.20 -19.77 -8.40
N HIS A 136 21.02 -19.85 -9.01
CA HIS A 136 20.50 -18.78 -9.87
C HIS A 136 19.15 -18.32 -9.37
N VAL A 137 18.96 -17.01 -9.37
CA VAL A 137 17.67 -16.39 -9.10
C VAL A 137 17.29 -15.62 -10.36
N GLN A 138 16.18 -16.02 -10.97
CA GLN A 138 15.55 -15.28 -12.04
C GLN A 138 14.40 -14.48 -11.44
N ASP A 139 14.58 -13.16 -11.43
CA ASP A 139 13.51 -12.20 -11.16
C ASP A 139 12.49 -12.23 -12.31
N CYS A 140 11.19 -12.28 -12.01
CA CYS A 140 10.12 -12.50 -12.99
C CYS A 140 9.00 -11.48 -12.82
N ALA A 141 8.69 -10.70 -13.86
CA ALA A 141 7.56 -9.76 -13.91
C ALA A 141 6.47 -10.14 -14.91
N LEU A 142 6.87 -10.50 -16.14
CA LEU A 142 5.99 -10.84 -17.26
C LEU A 142 4.89 -9.78 -17.50
N SER A 143 5.24 -8.50 -17.39
CA SER A 143 4.26 -7.40 -17.32
C SER A 143 4.65 -6.24 -18.25
N PRO A 144 3.67 -5.47 -18.77
CA PRO A 144 3.94 -4.22 -19.47
C PRO A 144 4.62 -3.18 -18.57
N ALA A 145 5.40 -2.26 -19.18
CA ALA A 145 6.12 -1.21 -18.45
C ALA A 145 5.21 -0.39 -17.52
N ALA A 146 4.05 0.05 -18.03
CA ALA A 146 3.11 0.88 -17.28
C ALA A 146 2.58 0.21 -16.00
N VAL A 147 2.46 -1.12 -15.98
CA VAL A 147 2.06 -1.88 -14.79
C VAL A 147 3.16 -1.84 -13.73
N LEU A 148 4.42 -2.04 -14.16
CA LEU A 148 5.58 -2.03 -13.26
C LEU A 148 5.91 -0.63 -12.74
N GLU A 149 5.72 0.40 -13.56
CA GLU A 149 5.85 1.81 -13.16
C GLU A 149 4.77 2.23 -12.17
N ALA A 150 3.57 1.64 -12.27
CA ALA A 150 2.52 1.84 -11.29
C ALA A 150 2.85 1.13 -9.96
N ASN A 151 3.14 -0.17 -9.99
CA ASN A 151 3.49 -0.90 -8.79
C ASN A 151 4.20 -2.21 -9.13
N ARG A 152 5.30 -2.53 -8.45
CA ARG A 152 6.03 -3.79 -8.63
C ARG A 152 5.50 -4.92 -7.75
N LEU A 153 4.97 -4.60 -6.57
CA LEU A 153 4.41 -5.59 -5.63
C LEU A 153 3.08 -6.16 -6.16
N TYR A 154 2.25 -5.33 -6.78
CA TYR A 154 0.93 -5.75 -7.26
C TYR A 154 0.94 -6.85 -8.34
N PRO A 155 1.64 -6.71 -9.49
CA PRO A 155 1.68 -7.78 -10.50
C PRO A 155 2.32 -9.07 -9.99
N SER A 156 3.18 -8.98 -8.97
CA SER A 156 3.78 -10.12 -8.27
C SER A 156 2.72 -11.03 -7.62
N GLN A 157 1.65 -10.44 -7.08
CA GLN A 157 0.51 -11.15 -6.46
C GLN A 157 -0.29 -12.02 -7.45
N TYR A 158 -0.02 -11.89 -8.75
CA TYR A 158 -0.69 -12.61 -9.84
C TYR A 158 0.27 -13.52 -10.63
N LEU A 159 1.55 -13.58 -10.26
CA LEU A 159 2.48 -14.53 -10.85
C LEU A 159 2.32 -15.90 -10.18
N ASP A 160 1.85 -16.90 -10.92
CA ASP A 160 1.82 -18.30 -10.46
C ASP A 160 3.18 -18.95 -10.72
N LEU A 161 3.98 -19.06 -9.67
CA LEU A 161 5.21 -19.85 -9.67
C LEU A 161 4.92 -21.31 -9.29
N THR A 162 5.10 -22.20 -10.25
CA THR A 162 4.79 -23.62 -10.15
C THR A 162 6.02 -24.46 -10.53
N PRO A 163 6.48 -25.39 -9.67
CA PRO A 163 7.56 -26.30 -10.03
C PRO A 163 7.10 -27.28 -11.13
N VAL A 164 8.01 -27.61 -12.05
CA VAL A 164 7.78 -28.53 -13.18
C VAL A 164 8.89 -29.58 -13.19
N ASP A 165 8.56 -30.86 -13.27
CA ASP A 165 9.56 -31.92 -13.41
C ASP A 165 10.15 -31.95 -14.82
N LEU A 166 11.45 -31.63 -14.96
CA LEU A 166 12.19 -31.65 -16.22
C LEU A 166 12.99 -32.96 -16.40
N GLY A 167 12.61 -34.02 -15.68
CA GLY A 167 13.20 -35.35 -15.75
C GLY A 167 14.67 -35.36 -15.30
N ALA A 168 15.59 -35.68 -16.21
CA ALA A 168 17.01 -35.79 -15.87
C ALA A 168 17.64 -34.46 -15.40
N ARG A 169 17.01 -33.33 -15.73
CA ARG A 169 17.41 -31.97 -15.32
C ARG A 169 16.88 -31.59 -13.93
N GLY A 170 16.06 -32.43 -13.29
CA GLY A 170 15.44 -32.11 -12.00
C GLY A 170 14.32 -31.07 -12.12
N PRO A 171 13.97 -30.37 -11.02
CA PRO A 171 12.90 -29.38 -11.04
C PRO A 171 13.29 -28.12 -11.83
N GLY A 172 12.36 -27.62 -12.64
CA GLY A 172 12.30 -26.24 -13.11
C GLY A 172 11.22 -25.46 -12.36
N VAL A 173 11.21 -24.14 -12.51
CA VAL A 173 10.14 -23.27 -12.00
C VAL A 173 9.52 -22.54 -13.18
N ALA A 174 8.26 -22.83 -13.44
CA ALA A 174 7.45 -22.12 -14.40
C ALA A 174 6.70 -20.96 -13.72
N VAL A 175 6.51 -19.87 -14.44
CA VAL A 175 5.91 -18.63 -13.97
C VAL A 175 4.85 -18.22 -14.97
N ARG A 176 3.58 -18.16 -14.54
CA ARG A 176 2.45 -17.69 -15.36
C ARG A 176 1.93 -16.36 -14.81
N GLN A 177 1.82 -15.33 -15.64
CA GLN A 177 1.13 -14.10 -15.25
C GLN A 177 -0.38 -14.29 -15.39
N ASN A 178 -1.09 -14.21 -14.28
CA ASN A 178 -2.53 -14.45 -14.21
C ASN A 178 -3.36 -13.18 -14.22
N MET A 179 -2.76 -12.00 -14.10
CA MET A 179 -3.50 -10.74 -14.14
C MET A 179 -4.38 -10.71 -15.41
N PRO A 180 -5.69 -10.41 -15.30
CA PRO A 180 -6.61 -10.50 -16.43
C PRO A 180 -6.12 -9.71 -17.64
N GLY A 181 -6.06 -10.38 -18.80
CA GLY A 181 -5.52 -9.83 -20.02
C GLY A 181 -5.82 -10.72 -21.24
N PRO A 182 -5.48 -10.26 -22.45
CA PRO A 182 -5.76 -10.99 -23.70
C PRO A 182 -4.90 -12.25 -23.87
N THR A 183 -3.76 -12.33 -23.18
CA THR A 183 -2.87 -13.49 -23.12
C THR A 183 -2.48 -13.76 -21.68
N ALA A 184 -1.96 -14.96 -21.42
CA ALA A 184 -1.33 -15.33 -20.16
C ALA A 184 0.18 -15.56 -20.39
N PRO A 185 1.01 -14.50 -20.30
CA PRO A 185 2.45 -14.61 -20.49
C PRO A 185 3.06 -15.64 -19.53
N TRP A 186 4.05 -16.38 -20.03
CA TRP A 186 4.59 -17.51 -19.29
C TRP A 186 6.09 -17.64 -19.47
N ALA A 187 6.80 -18.11 -18.44
CA ALA A 187 8.21 -18.45 -18.53
C ALA A 187 8.54 -19.75 -17.79
N LEU A 188 9.59 -20.45 -18.22
CA LEU A 188 10.19 -21.58 -17.52
C LEU A 188 11.66 -21.33 -17.28
N VAL A 189 12.06 -21.41 -16.01
CA VAL A 189 13.45 -21.32 -15.57
C VAL A 189 13.93 -22.72 -15.19
N GLY A 190 15.07 -23.14 -15.73
CA GLY A 190 15.62 -24.48 -15.50
C GLY A 190 17.14 -24.52 -15.49
N CYS A 191 17.70 -25.67 -15.12
CA CYS A 191 19.15 -25.89 -15.10
C CYS A 191 19.64 -26.56 -16.39
N LEU A 192 20.78 -26.10 -16.93
CA LEU A 192 21.47 -26.77 -18.05
C LEU A 192 22.06 -28.12 -17.63
N GLY A 193 22.39 -28.28 -16.36
CA GLY A 193 22.71 -29.56 -15.73
C GLY A 193 21.48 -30.16 -15.05
N ARG A 194 21.63 -30.51 -13.77
CA ARG A 194 20.55 -30.98 -12.90
C ARG A 194 20.34 -29.99 -11.76
N ALA A 195 19.11 -29.57 -11.51
CA ALA A 195 18.71 -28.88 -10.28
C ALA A 195 18.36 -29.89 -9.19
N VAL A 196 18.58 -29.53 -7.93
CA VAL A 196 18.25 -30.36 -6.75
C VAL A 196 17.19 -29.72 -5.85
N SER A 197 17.05 -28.39 -5.89
CA SER A 197 16.06 -27.66 -5.09
C SER A 197 15.73 -26.30 -5.71
N TRP A 198 14.71 -25.65 -5.18
CA TRP A 198 14.13 -24.40 -5.69
C TRP A 198 13.44 -23.55 -4.60
N ALA A 199 13.18 -22.29 -4.92
CA ALA A 199 12.34 -21.34 -4.18
C ALA A 199 11.60 -20.42 -5.16
N THR A 200 10.53 -19.76 -4.72
CA THR A 200 9.64 -18.97 -5.59
C THR A 200 9.46 -17.50 -5.18
N ASP A 201 10.05 -17.07 -4.06
CA ASP A 201 9.95 -15.68 -3.61
C ASP A 201 11.24 -15.19 -2.92
N GLY A 202 11.54 -13.90 -3.12
CA GLY A 202 12.69 -13.23 -2.52
C GLY A 202 12.76 -13.31 -1.00
N LEU A 203 11.61 -13.43 -0.31
CA LEU A 203 11.57 -13.65 1.14
C LEU A 203 12.28 -14.93 1.59
N GLN A 204 12.25 -15.99 0.78
CA GLN A 204 12.93 -17.25 1.09
C GLN A 204 14.45 -17.12 0.98
N LEU A 205 14.94 -16.12 0.22
CA LEU A 205 16.36 -15.86 0.02
C LEU A 205 16.88 -14.87 1.06
N ARG A 206 16.22 -13.73 1.15
CA ARG A 206 16.67 -12.58 1.93
C ARG A 206 16.17 -12.63 3.38
N GLY A 207 15.04 -13.26 3.65
CA GLY A 207 14.39 -13.24 4.97
C GLY A 207 13.70 -11.90 5.28
N ARG A 208 13.07 -11.83 6.45
CA ARG A 208 12.30 -10.65 6.91
C ARG A 208 13.16 -9.74 7.78
N GLY A 209 12.93 -8.42 7.72
CA GLY A 209 13.42 -7.44 8.70
C GLY A 209 14.93 -7.30 8.91
N LEU A 210 15.80 -8.06 8.21
CA LEU A 210 17.25 -7.89 8.39
C LEU A 210 17.70 -6.44 8.12
N PRO A 211 18.74 -5.95 8.81
CA PRO A 211 19.34 -4.66 8.52
C PRO A 211 19.81 -4.54 7.07
N GLU A 212 19.91 -3.30 6.63
CA GLU A 212 20.40 -3.00 5.29
C GLU A 212 21.83 -3.51 5.08
N GLY A 213 22.09 -4.15 3.93
CA GLY A 213 23.39 -4.75 3.61
C GLY A 213 23.69 -6.07 4.35
N ALA A 214 22.74 -6.59 5.14
CA ALA A 214 22.90 -7.91 5.75
C ALA A 214 22.99 -9.02 4.68
N PRO A 215 23.85 -10.03 4.88
CA PRO A 215 23.90 -11.19 3.99
C PRO A 215 22.57 -11.93 3.91
N TRP A 216 22.26 -12.49 2.74
CA TRP A 216 21.02 -13.24 2.51
C TRP A 216 21.18 -14.68 3.02
N PRO A 217 20.47 -15.09 4.08
CA PRO A 217 20.64 -16.41 4.68
C PRO A 217 20.28 -17.54 3.70
N GLY A 218 19.29 -17.36 2.84
CA GLY A 218 18.88 -18.35 1.85
C GLY A 218 19.90 -18.60 0.73
N LEU A 219 20.92 -17.73 0.58
CA LEU A 219 22.05 -18.02 -0.32
C LEU A 219 23.09 -18.97 0.32
N ARG A 220 23.09 -19.08 1.66
CA ARG A 220 24.05 -19.88 2.44
C ARG A 220 23.54 -21.28 2.81
N GLY A 221 22.21 -21.47 2.80
CA GLY A 221 21.57 -22.78 2.98
C GLY A 221 21.17 -23.43 1.65
N ASP A 222 20.73 -24.69 1.71
CA ASP A 222 20.03 -25.29 0.58
C ASP A 222 18.67 -24.60 0.38
N LEU A 223 18.23 -24.47 -0.87
CA LEU A 223 16.91 -23.91 -1.15
C LEU A 223 15.81 -24.82 -0.55
N PRO A 224 14.70 -24.26 -0.08
CA PRO A 224 13.75 -24.98 0.77
C PRO A 224 12.85 -25.97 0.01
N GLY A 225 12.77 -25.90 -1.34
CA GLY A 225 11.96 -26.82 -2.14
C GLY A 225 10.45 -26.71 -1.90
N VAL A 226 10.01 -25.53 -1.42
CA VAL A 226 8.60 -25.22 -1.13
C VAL A 226 8.20 -23.93 -1.80
N ARG A 227 6.95 -23.91 -2.26
CA ARG A 227 6.32 -22.75 -2.88
C ARG A 227 6.00 -21.70 -1.81
N LEU A 228 6.27 -20.45 -2.15
CA LEU A 228 5.81 -19.25 -1.47
C LEU A 228 5.33 -18.27 -2.54
N GLN A 229 4.05 -17.91 -2.50
CA GLN A 229 3.44 -16.87 -3.30
C GLN A 229 3.35 -15.62 -2.44
N HIS A 230 4.12 -14.59 -2.79
CA HIS A 230 4.13 -13.32 -2.08
C HIS A 230 4.43 -12.19 -3.08
N GLU A 231 4.92 -11.06 -2.59
CA GLU A 231 5.08 -9.82 -3.35
C GLU A 231 6.48 -9.65 -3.99
N HIS A 232 7.35 -10.67 -3.93
CA HIS A 232 8.72 -10.63 -4.48
C HIS A 232 9.03 -11.87 -5.32
N ALA A 233 8.14 -12.21 -6.26
CA ALA A 233 8.23 -13.36 -7.15
C ALA A 233 9.63 -13.54 -7.76
N ALA A 234 10.24 -14.69 -7.49
CA ALA A 234 11.58 -15.01 -7.96
C ALA A 234 11.75 -16.51 -8.14
N ALA A 235 12.04 -16.97 -9.36
CA ALA A 235 12.36 -18.35 -9.64
C ALA A 235 13.82 -18.63 -9.27
N ALA A 236 14.05 -19.24 -8.10
CA ALA A 236 15.37 -19.62 -7.62
C ALA A 236 15.63 -21.11 -7.83
N LEU A 237 16.81 -21.47 -8.36
CA LEU A 237 17.24 -22.84 -8.61
C LEU A 237 18.63 -23.10 -8.04
N GLN A 238 18.78 -24.25 -7.40
CA GLN A 238 20.06 -24.78 -6.90
C GLN A 238 20.49 -25.95 -7.78
N SER A 239 21.68 -25.86 -8.38
CA SER A 239 22.26 -26.98 -9.15
C SER A 239 22.74 -28.09 -8.22
N GLU A 240 22.85 -29.31 -8.76
CA GLU A 240 23.47 -30.43 -8.06
C GLU A 240 24.93 -30.13 -7.67
N PRO A 241 25.31 -30.33 -6.38
CA PRO A 241 26.70 -30.16 -5.93
C PRO A 241 27.69 -31.03 -6.69
N ARG A 242 28.89 -30.50 -6.90
CA ARG A 242 30.00 -31.15 -7.60
C ARG A 242 31.30 -31.00 -6.83
N LEU A 243 31.97 -32.13 -6.61
CA LEU A 243 33.34 -32.16 -6.12
C LEU A 243 34.30 -31.97 -7.30
N LEU A 244 35.00 -30.83 -7.36
CA LEU A 244 35.97 -30.51 -8.40
C LEU A 244 37.39 -30.82 -7.93
N GLY A 245 38.03 -31.81 -8.53
CA GLY A 245 39.42 -32.14 -8.31
C GLY A 245 40.40 -31.07 -8.86
N PRO A 246 41.68 -31.12 -8.47
CA PRO A 246 42.70 -30.21 -8.98
C PRO A 246 42.78 -30.19 -10.50
N GLY A 247 42.67 -29.00 -11.11
CA GLY A 247 42.71 -28.80 -12.55
C GLY A 247 41.42 -29.14 -13.30
N GLU A 248 40.44 -29.75 -12.64
CA GLU A 248 39.15 -30.15 -13.21
C GLU A 248 38.31 -28.92 -13.62
N GLN A 249 37.51 -29.11 -14.66
CA GLN A 249 36.57 -28.11 -15.16
C GLN A 249 35.15 -28.67 -15.10
N TRP A 250 34.21 -27.79 -14.76
CA TRP A 250 32.79 -28.10 -14.74
C TRP A 250 32.00 -27.06 -15.54
N ALA A 251 31.27 -27.56 -16.52
CA ALA A 251 30.36 -26.82 -17.38
C ALA A 251 28.91 -27.05 -16.90
N SER A 252 28.19 -25.96 -16.63
CA SER A 252 26.81 -25.98 -16.12
C SER A 252 26.12 -24.68 -16.48
N GLY A 253 25.01 -24.37 -15.80
CA GLY A 253 24.30 -23.10 -15.92
C GLY A 253 22.79 -23.24 -15.89
N PHE A 254 22.09 -22.26 -16.45
CA PHE A 254 20.64 -22.11 -16.38
C PHE A 254 20.07 -21.61 -17.70
N PHE A 255 18.76 -21.79 -17.89
CA PHE A 255 18.02 -21.26 -19.02
C PHE A 255 16.69 -20.67 -18.58
N THR A 256 16.20 -19.74 -19.38
CA THR A 256 14.85 -19.18 -19.30
C THR A 256 14.21 -19.29 -20.67
N VAL A 257 13.03 -19.91 -20.75
CA VAL A 257 12.17 -19.92 -21.93
C VAL A 257 10.96 -19.03 -21.67
N VAL A 258 10.52 -18.26 -22.65
CA VAL A 258 9.38 -17.33 -22.54
C VAL A 258 8.38 -17.62 -23.64
N LEU A 259 7.10 -17.63 -23.29
CA LEU A 259 5.97 -17.73 -24.19
C LEU A 259 5.08 -16.49 -24.05
N GLU A 260 4.57 -16.01 -25.17
CA GLU A 260 3.61 -14.89 -25.21
C GLU A 260 2.27 -15.24 -24.54
N ASP A 261 1.86 -16.51 -24.66
CA ASP A 261 0.58 -17.00 -24.17
C ASP A 261 0.66 -18.47 -23.73
N HIS A 262 0.12 -18.74 -22.55
CA HIS A 262 -0.09 -20.06 -21.97
C HIS A 262 -1.46 -20.11 -21.26
N PRO A 263 -2.56 -20.36 -22.01
CA PRO A 263 -3.90 -20.19 -21.47
C PRO A 263 -4.23 -21.17 -20.35
N GLY A 264 -3.66 -22.39 -20.38
CA GLY A 264 -3.84 -23.40 -19.34
C GLY A 264 -3.08 -23.10 -18.05
N ALA A 265 -3.47 -23.77 -16.97
CA ALA A 265 -2.67 -23.84 -15.75
C ALA A 265 -1.38 -24.63 -16.01
N THR A 266 -0.30 -24.25 -15.33
CA THR A 266 1.00 -24.93 -15.44
C THR A 266 0.92 -26.37 -14.91
N THR A 267 1.52 -27.32 -15.64
CA THR A 267 1.64 -28.74 -15.27
C THR A 267 2.98 -29.33 -15.70
N ASP A 268 3.30 -30.55 -15.25
CA ASP A 268 4.50 -31.27 -15.71
C ASP A 268 4.53 -31.54 -17.22
N ALA A 269 3.38 -31.51 -17.91
CA ALA A 269 3.32 -31.65 -19.36
C ALA A 269 4.01 -30.48 -20.10
N ASP A 270 4.13 -29.33 -19.44
CA ASP A 270 4.72 -28.13 -20.03
C ASP A 270 6.25 -28.23 -20.16
N ALA A 271 6.87 -29.27 -19.58
CA ALA A 271 8.26 -29.64 -19.86
C ALA A 271 8.52 -29.87 -21.36
N ALA A 272 7.48 -30.23 -22.13
CA ALA A 272 7.54 -30.37 -23.59
C ALA A 272 7.91 -29.07 -24.32
N VAL A 273 7.82 -27.89 -23.68
CA VAL A 273 8.30 -26.62 -24.28
C VAL A 273 9.78 -26.69 -24.63
N LEU A 274 10.54 -27.57 -23.98
CA LEU A 274 11.97 -27.77 -24.24
C LEU A 274 12.25 -28.60 -25.51
N ASP A 275 11.25 -29.26 -26.08
CA ASP A 275 11.42 -30.14 -27.22
C ASP A 275 11.90 -29.36 -28.46
N GLY A 276 13.08 -29.71 -28.95
CA GLY A 276 13.68 -29.08 -30.13
C GLY A 276 14.40 -27.75 -29.86
N LEU A 277 14.45 -27.28 -28.61
CA LEU A 277 15.27 -26.11 -28.23
C LEU A 277 16.73 -26.52 -28.05
N ASP A 278 17.64 -25.73 -28.63
CA ASP A 278 19.07 -25.85 -28.35
C ASP A 278 19.41 -24.97 -27.15
N LEU A 279 19.42 -25.57 -25.97
CA LEU A 279 19.80 -24.91 -24.72
C LEU A 279 21.33 -24.64 -24.66
N GLY A 280 22.11 -25.22 -25.57
CA GLY A 280 23.56 -25.15 -25.56
C GLY A 280 24.22 -25.76 -24.31
N LEU A 281 25.51 -26.05 -24.41
CA LEU A 281 26.39 -26.23 -23.27
C LEU A 281 27.64 -25.39 -23.53
N PRO A 282 28.30 -24.85 -22.49
CA PRO A 282 29.55 -24.13 -22.70
C PRO A 282 30.56 -25.05 -23.39
N THR A 283 31.00 -24.71 -24.59
CA THR A 283 32.16 -25.37 -25.21
C THR A 283 33.42 -24.95 -24.44
N PRO A 284 34.27 -25.88 -24.00
CA PRO A 284 35.52 -25.59 -23.32
C PRO A 284 36.55 -25.06 -24.33
N ASP A 285 36.31 -23.87 -24.89
CA ASP A 285 37.31 -23.13 -25.65
C ASP A 285 37.56 -21.76 -25.00
N ARG A 286 38.82 -21.52 -24.67
CA ARG A 286 39.32 -20.35 -23.94
C ARG A 286 39.11 -19.06 -24.74
N PRO A 287 38.58 -17.99 -24.12
CA PRO A 287 39.18 -16.67 -24.26
C PRO A 287 40.38 -16.59 -23.31
N ALA A 288 41.50 -16.07 -23.79
CA ALA A 288 42.62 -15.71 -22.92
C ALA A 288 42.15 -14.74 -21.83
N VAL A 289 42.60 -14.94 -20.59
CA VAL A 289 42.58 -13.90 -19.56
C VAL A 289 43.48 -12.78 -20.08
N ALA A 290 42.93 -11.85 -20.84
CA ALA A 290 43.62 -10.62 -21.17
C ALA A 290 43.86 -9.87 -19.86
N GLU A 291 45.03 -9.27 -19.68
CA GLU A 291 45.32 -8.34 -18.58
C GLU A 291 44.35 -7.15 -18.69
N GLU A 292 43.20 -7.26 -18.03
CA GLU A 292 42.19 -6.21 -18.00
C GLU A 292 41.88 -5.83 -16.56
N ARG A 293 41.61 -4.54 -16.38
CA ARG A 293 41.44 -3.91 -15.08
C ARG A 293 40.16 -4.43 -14.40
N PRO A 294 40.18 -4.66 -13.09
CA PRO A 294 38.97 -4.98 -12.34
C PRO A 294 37.92 -3.87 -12.50
N THR A 295 36.63 -4.24 -12.53
CA THR A 295 35.54 -3.28 -12.55
C THR A 295 35.57 -2.45 -11.26
N ALA A 296 35.31 -1.14 -11.37
CA ALA A 296 35.25 -0.28 -10.19
C ALA A 296 34.10 -0.71 -9.28
N ARG A 297 34.33 -0.64 -7.97
CA ARG A 297 33.34 -0.96 -6.95
C ARG A 297 32.58 0.31 -6.57
N ASN A 298 31.32 0.17 -6.19
CA ASN A 298 30.52 1.30 -5.72
C ASN A 298 30.40 1.33 -4.19
N LEU A 299 29.81 2.39 -3.65
CA LEU A 299 29.65 2.63 -2.22
C LEU A 299 28.98 1.45 -1.51
N LEU A 300 27.92 0.86 -2.06
CA LEU A 300 27.16 -0.23 -1.42
C LEU A 300 27.98 -1.51 -1.27
N ASP A 301 28.93 -1.71 -2.17
CA ASP A 301 29.81 -2.88 -2.22
C ASP A 301 31.10 -2.68 -1.40
N THR A 302 31.62 -1.45 -1.35
CA THR A 302 32.81 -1.15 -0.53
C THR A 302 32.51 -0.87 0.93
N SER A 303 31.26 -0.55 1.28
CA SER A 303 30.87 -0.15 2.63
C SER A 303 30.48 -1.36 3.49
N ALA A 304 31.03 -1.42 4.70
CA ALA A 304 30.48 -2.28 5.73
C ALA A 304 29.13 -1.71 6.20
N PRO A 305 28.10 -2.55 6.43
CA PRO A 305 26.85 -2.11 7.03
C PRO A 305 27.11 -1.36 8.35
N LEU A 306 26.55 -0.16 8.48
CA LEU A 306 26.58 0.55 9.75
C LEU A 306 25.52 -0.06 10.66
N LEU A 307 25.94 -0.67 11.76
CA LEU A 307 25.05 -1.31 12.74
C LEU A 307 25.11 -0.52 14.05
N PRO A 308 24.14 0.39 14.30
CA PRO A 308 24.05 1.10 15.57
C PRO A 308 23.85 0.15 16.74
N ARG A 309 24.36 0.53 17.92
CA ARG A 309 24.12 -0.23 19.15
C ARG A 309 22.69 -0.05 19.64
N GLU A 310 22.18 -1.04 20.36
CA GLU A 310 20.96 -0.86 21.14
C GLU A 310 21.18 0.18 22.26
N LEU A 311 20.14 0.96 22.55
CA LEU A 311 20.14 1.93 23.64
C LEU A 311 19.63 1.27 24.93
N THR A 312 20.16 1.73 26.06
CA THR A 312 19.63 1.39 27.39
C THR A 312 18.34 2.16 27.66
N ALA A 313 17.54 1.70 28.63
CA ALA A 313 16.29 2.38 29.00
C ALA A 313 16.51 3.84 29.46
N GLU A 314 17.60 4.12 30.18
CA GLU A 314 17.95 5.48 30.64
C GLU A 314 18.31 6.39 29.46
N GLU A 315 19.07 5.89 28.49
CA GLU A 315 19.41 6.65 27.28
C GLU A 315 18.15 6.95 26.46
N VAL A 316 17.27 5.97 26.29
CA VAL A 316 15.98 6.15 25.62
C VAL A 316 15.16 7.24 26.30
N ASP A 317 14.96 7.15 27.62
CA ASP A 317 14.20 8.15 28.38
C ASP A 317 14.83 9.55 28.32
N GLY A 318 16.16 9.63 28.21
CA GLY A 318 16.88 10.88 27.99
C GLY A 318 16.65 11.50 26.61
N LEU A 319 16.36 10.69 25.58
CA LEU A 319 16.14 11.15 24.20
C LEU A 319 14.68 11.52 23.92
N VAL A 320 13.73 10.69 24.36
CA VAL A 320 12.29 10.86 24.04
C VAL A 320 11.42 11.22 25.25
N GLY A 321 12.02 11.39 26.42
CA GLY A 321 11.33 11.63 27.68
C GLY A 321 10.81 10.36 28.35
N GLY A 322 10.43 10.49 29.63
CA GLY A 322 9.76 9.41 30.37
C GLY A 322 8.26 9.38 30.12
N GLY A 323 7.61 8.25 30.45
CA GLY A 323 6.16 8.07 30.31
C GLY A 323 5.78 7.32 29.03
N ARG A 324 5.91 5.99 29.09
CA ARG A 324 5.59 5.08 28.00
C ARG A 324 4.12 4.64 28.08
N HIS A 325 3.39 4.76 26.99
CA HIS A 325 2.01 4.31 26.86
C HIS A 325 1.89 3.15 25.87
N HIS A 326 1.04 2.17 26.18
CA HIS A 326 0.80 0.99 25.32
C HIS A 326 2.09 0.30 24.87
N VAL A 327 2.96 -0.03 25.82
CA VAL A 327 4.25 -0.66 25.57
C VAL A 327 4.06 -2.03 24.91
N GLU A 328 4.71 -2.23 23.77
CA GLU A 328 4.78 -3.51 23.09
C GLU A 328 6.03 -4.27 23.52
N VAL A 329 5.85 -5.56 23.82
CA VAL A 329 6.92 -6.45 24.26
C VAL A 329 7.02 -7.63 23.30
N LEU A 330 8.19 -7.83 22.69
CA LEU A 330 8.52 -9.02 21.89
C LEU A 330 9.69 -9.75 22.53
N ASP A 331 9.54 -11.06 22.74
CA ASP A 331 10.55 -11.92 23.37
C ASP A 331 11.11 -11.36 24.70
N GLY A 332 10.25 -10.74 25.50
CA GLY A 332 10.59 -10.13 26.79
C GLY A 332 11.32 -8.78 26.69
N ARG A 333 11.45 -8.20 25.50
CA ARG A 333 12.06 -6.88 25.25
C ARG A 333 10.99 -5.85 24.90
N GLU A 334 11.08 -4.65 25.46
CA GLU A 334 10.24 -3.53 25.00
C GLU A 334 10.73 -3.06 23.64
N VAL A 335 9.84 -3.07 22.64
CA VAL A 335 10.24 -2.85 21.26
C VAL A 335 9.56 -1.64 20.61
N SER A 336 8.39 -1.22 21.12
CA SER A 336 7.70 0.01 20.71
C SER A 336 6.79 0.54 21.82
N TRP A 337 6.47 1.83 21.80
CA TRP A 337 5.50 2.47 22.70
C TRP A 337 5.10 3.86 22.17
N PHE A 338 4.10 4.48 22.79
CA PHE A 338 3.70 5.85 22.51
C PHE A 338 4.19 6.82 23.58
N THR A 339 4.59 8.01 23.17
CA THR A 339 4.88 9.14 24.06
C THR A 339 3.58 9.76 24.58
N ALA A 340 3.67 10.61 25.62
CA ALA A 340 2.51 11.36 26.11
C ALA A 340 1.86 12.22 24.99
N GLY A 341 2.68 12.80 24.10
CA GLY A 341 2.25 13.63 22.97
C GLY A 341 1.64 12.86 21.79
N GLY A 342 1.63 11.53 21.81
CA GLY A 342 1.07 10.70 20.75
C GLY A 342 2.07 10.20 19.71
N GLY A 343 3.32 10.66 19.75
CA GLY A 343 4.42 10.14 18.94
C GLY A 343 4.67 8.65 19.22
N HIS A 344 5.07 7.91 18.18
CA HIS A 344 5.29 6.47 18.23
C HIS A 344 6.79 6.17 18.18
N VAL A 345 7.30 5.49 19.21
CA VAL A 345 8.70 5.13 19.35
C VAL A 345 8.91 3.67 18.94
N VAL A 346 9.91 3.42 18.11
CA VAL A 346 10.22 2.11 17.52
C VAL A 346 11.71 1.81 17.66
N THR A 347 12.03 0.60 18.11
CA THR A 347 13.42 0.10 18.22
C THR A 347 13.84 -0.68 16.98
N ALA A 348 15.14 -0.85 16.76
CA ALA A 348 15.66 -1.72 15.70
C ALA A 348 15.11 -3.16 15.78
N ALA A 349 14.90 -3.67 17.00
CA ALA A 349 14.33 -5.00 17.23
C ALA A 349 12.89 -5.11 16.69
N LYS A 350 12.07 -4.07 16.85
CA LYS A 350 10.73 -4.03 16.26
C LYS A 350 10.80 -4.01 14.73
N GLN A 351 11.68 -3.19 14.15
CA GLN A 351 11.88 -3.13 12.71
C GLN A 351 12.29 -4.49 12.13
N ALA A 352 13.10 -5.27 12.85
CA ALA A 352 13.49 -6.60 12.44
C ALA A 352 12.37 -7.65 12.54
N ALA A 353 11.35 -7.41 13.36
CA ALA A 353 10.27 -8.35 13.60
C ALA A 353 9.09 -8.22 12.61
N VAL A 354 8.99 -7.10 11.90
CA VAL A 354 7.87 -6.82 10.99
C VAL A 354 8.14 -7.32 9.57
N LEU A 355 7.09 -7.77 8.89
CA LEU A 355 7.15 -8.11 7.46
C LEU A 355 7.31 -6.85 6.60
N ARG A 356 6.52 -5.81 6.92
CA ARG A 356 6.46 -4.55 6.18
C ARG A 356 7.25 -3.49 6.96
N PRO A 357 8.32 -2.89 6.39
CA PRO A 357 9.20 -1.99 7.10
C PRO A 357 8.47 -0.72 7.55
N HIS A 358 8.82 -0.17 8.71
CA HIS A 358 8.20 1.05 9.24
C HIS A 358 8.44 2.24 8.30
N GLY A 359 7.38 3.01 8.05
CA GLY A 359 7.43 4.19 7.20
C GLY A 359 6.33 5.19 7.53
N GLN A 360 6.51 6.41 7.04
CA GLN A 360 5.60 7.54 7.27
C GLN A 360 5.50 8.43 6.03
N VAL A 361 4.32 9.03 5.81
CA VAL A 361 4.11 10.06 4.79
C VAL A 361 4.05 11.42 5.48
N LEU A 362 4.94 12.35 5.11
CA LEU A 362 5.00 13.69 5.71
C LEU A 362 4.37 14.74 4.77
N ARG A 363 3.38 15.49 5.27
CA ARG A 363 2.80 16.66 4.59
C ARG A 363 2.38 17.73 5.59
N SER A 364 2.25 18.98 5.14
CA SER A 364 1.59 20.02 5.93
C SER A 364 0.07 19.82 5.92
N LEU A 365 -0.61 20.28 6.97
CA LEU A 365 -2.07 20.39 6.99
C LEU A 365 -2.51 21.76 7.50
N ARG A 366 -2.72 22.68 6.57
CA ARG A 366 -3.25 24.03 6.84
C ARG A 366 -4.70 24.21 6.37
N ARG A 367 -5.16 23.30 5.51
CA ARG A 367 -6.50 23.27 4.90
C ARG A 367 -6.93 21.84 4.63
N LEU A 368 -8.24 21.62 4.55
CA LEU A 368 -8.87 20.32 4.24
C LEU A 368 -9.41 20.30 2.80
N LEU A 369 -8.73 21.00 1.89
CA LEU A 369 -9.03 21.00 0.46
C LEU A 369 -7.72 20.89 -0.33
N PRO A 370 -7.75 20.22 -1.50
CA PRO A 370 -6.55 19.99 -2.30
C PRO A 370 -6.01 21.27 -2.95
N ASP A 371 -4.69 21.36 -3.11
CA ASP A 371 -4.03 22.44 -3.85
C ASP A 371 -2.77 21.93 -4.58
N GLU A 372 -2.47 22.52 -5.72
CA GLU A 372 -1.35 22.12 -6.58
C GLU A 372 0.04 22.54 -6.04
N SER A 373 0.07 23.42 -5.04
CA SER A 373 1.28 23.78 -4.31
C SER A 373 1.64 22.81 -3.20
N ASP A 374 0.72 21.90 -2.81
CA ASP A 374 0.98 20.96 -1.73
C ASP A 374 2.19 20.07 -2.03
N VAL A 375 3.07 19.95 -1.05
CA VAL A 375 4.22 19.05 -1.12
C VAL A 375 4.00 17.89 -0.17
N THR A 376 4.44 16.71 -0.55
CA THR A 376 4.36 15.51 0.28
C THR A 376 5.64 14.69 0.10
N SER A 377 6.22 14.21 1.19
CA SER A 377 7.37 13.30 1.20
C SER A 377 7.02 12.00 1.91
N THR A 378 7.79 10.95 1.69
CA THR A 378 7.69 9.66 2.39
C THR A 378 9.04 9.34 3.01
N VAL A 379 9.04 8.89 4.25
CA VAL A 379 10.25 8.52 5.01
C VAL A 379 10.14 7.08 5.50
N TRP A 380 11.28 6.44 5.72
CA TRP A 380 11.36 5.06 6.18
C TRP A 380 12.35 4.93 7.33
N MET A 381 12.03 4.06 8.29
CA MET A 381 12.91 3.83 9.44
C MET A 381 14.32 3.41 9.01
N ASP A 382 14.47 2.64 7.94
CA ASP A 382 15.78 2.19 7.41
C ASP A 382 16.57 3.29 6.68
N GLY A 383 16.60 4.52 7.19
CA GLY A 383 17.50 5.58 6.70
C GLY A 383 17.10 6.26 5.38
N THR A 384 15.84 6.16 4.96
CA THR A 384 15.31 6.97 3.85
C THR A 384 14.64 8.22 4.40
N PHE A 385 15.33 9.35 4.36
CA PHE A 385 14.91 10.56 5.08
C PHE A 385 14.00 11.49 4.26
N CYS A 386 13.91 11.30 2.95
CA CYS A 386 12.95 11.98 2.07
C CYS A 386 12.86 11.23 0.74
N SER A 387 11.73 10.58 0.44
CA SER A 387 11.50 9.84 -0.80
C SER A 387 10.13 10.15 -1.36
N HIS A 388 9.90 9.80 -2.63
CA HIS A 388 8.63 10.10 -3.29
C HIS A 388 8.20 11.57 -3.08
N LEU A 389 9.16 12.49 -3.21
CA LEU A 389 8.92 13.91 -3.04
C LEU A 389 8.06 14.39 -4.21
N THR A 390 6.83 14.79 -3.90
CA THR A 390 5.85 15.24 -4.89
C THR A 390 5.40 16.65 -4.61
N ARG A 391 5.07 17.38 -5.67
CA ARG A 391 4.31 18.63 -5.58
C ARG A 391 3.01 18.50 -6.39
N GLY A 392 1.88 18.77 -5.75
CA GLY A 392 0.55 18.58 -6.31
C GLY A 392 0.27 17.10 -6.54
N HIS A 393 0.04 16.71 -7.79
CA HIS A 393 -0.35 15.36 -8.15
C HIS A 393 0.71 14.33 -7.74
N VAL A 394 0.29 13.22 -7.11
CA VAL A 394 1.20 12.16 -6.60
C VAL A 394 2.07 11.55 -7.71
N ALA A 395 1.47 11.01 -8.78
CA ALA A 395 2.26 10.43 -9.88
C ALA A 395 2.99 11.49 -10.73
N LEU A 396 2.25 12.50 -11.21
CA LEU A 396 2.77 13.49 -12.16
C LEU A 396 3.73 14.51 -11.53
N GLY A 397 3.60 14.78 -10.24
CA GLY A 397 4.38 15.78 -9.51
C GLY A 397 5.67 15.23 -8.89
N ARG A 398 6.14 14.05 -9.28
CA ARG A 398 7.28 13.35 -8.65
C ARG A 398 8.64 13.90 -9.08
N VAL A 399 9.55 14.06 -8.11
CA VAL A 399 10.95 14.50 -8.30
C VAL A 399 11.97 13.51 -7.75
N LEU A 400 11.72 12.95 -6.56
CA LEU A 400 12.59 11.92 -5.96
C LEU A 400 11.93 10.55 -6.08
N SER A 401 12.76 9.53 -6.27
CA SER A 401 12.31 8.14 -6.37
C SER A 401 11.60 7.67 -5.10
N ALA A 402 10.66 6.74 -5.27
CA ALA A 402 10.00 6.03 -4.18
C ALA A 402 10.79 4.77 -3.79
N ARG A 403 10.54 4.26 -2.58
CA ARG A 403 10.89 2.88 -2.24
C ARG A 403 9.80 1.96 -2.81
N GLU A 404 10.19 0.97 -3.59
CA GLU A 404 9.27 0.12 -4.36
C GLU A 404 9.26 -1.34 -3.86
N ASP A 405 9.97 -1.64 -2.77
CA ASP A 405 10.14 -2.99 -2.24
C ASP A 405 10.20 -3.04 -0.69
N LEU A 406 9.85 -4.20 -0.14
CA LEU A 406 9.84 -4.44 1.31
C LEU A 406 11.18 -4.97 1.85
N LEU A 407 12.04 -5.48 0.98
CA LEU A 407 13.24 -6.25 1.34
C LEU A 407 14.53 -5.43 1.34
N ALA A 408 14.44 -4.13 1.09
CA ALA A 408 15.58 -3.23 0.88
C ALA A 408 16.49 -3.70 -0.27
N ILE A 409 15.88 -4.14 -1.37
CA ILE A 409 16.58 -4.49 -2.61
C ILE A 409 17.17 -3.20 -3.21
N ALA A 410 16.35 -2.14 -3.31
CA ALA A 410 16.82 -0.81 -3.68
C ALA A 410 17.07 0.04 -2.42
N ARG A 411 18.35 0.26 -2.12
CA ARG A 411 18.91 0.92 -0.93
C ARG A 411 19.17 2.41 -1.13
N LEU A 412 19.33 2.88 -2.37
CA LEU A 412 19.68 4.27 -2.71
C LEU A 412 18.49 5.14 -3.12
N ARG A 413 17.25 4.68 -2.96
CA ARG A 413 16.04 5.46 -3.32
C ARG A 413 15.82 6.67 -2.40
N GLY A 414 15.29 7.75 -2.97
CA GLY A 414 15.06 9.02 -2.28
C GLY A 414 16.35 9.76 -1.89
N LEU A 415 16.31 10.43 -0.73
CA LEU A 415 17.44 11.05 -0.05
C LEU A 415 18.01 10.07 0.96
N ARG A 416 19.27 9.69 0.75
CA ARG A 416 20.08 8.87 1.65
C ARG A 416 21.29 9.64 2.15
N ILE A 417 21.83 9.23 3.28
CA ILE A 417 23.03 9.84 3.89
C ILE A 417 24.03 8.73 4.18
N ALA A 418 25.25 8.88 3.69
CA ALA A 418 26.39 8.10 4.14
C ALA A 418 27.33 8.97 4.99
N ILE A 419 28.00 8.37 5.97
CA ILE A 419 28.99 9.02 6.82
C ILE A 419 30.34 8.30 6.70
N ASP A 420 31.44 8.98 6.99
CA ASP A 420 32.77 8.36 7.03
C ASP A 420 33.33 8.45 8.46
N LEU A 421 33.52 7.28 9.06
CA LEU A 421 34.07 7.12 10.42
C LEU A 421 35.60 6.87 10.42
N GLY A 422 36.25 6.98 9.26
CA GLY A 422 37.66 6.62 9.05
C GLY A 422 37.87 5.28 8.35
N GLU A 423 36.80 4.53 8.09
CA GLU A 423 36.79 3.24 7.40
C GLU A 423 36.18 3.33 5.99
N GLY A 424 35.92 4.55 5.51
CA GLY A 424 35.19 4.81 4.26
C GLY A 424 33.73 5.14 4.50
N TRP A 425 33.01 5.44 3.42
CA TRP A 425 31.60 5.79 3.49
C TRP A 425 30.74 4.60 3.91
N GLN A 426 29.83 4.82 4.85
CA GLN A 426 28.83 3.84 5.31
C GLN A 426 27.44 4.48 5.30
N LEU A 427 26.46 3.81 4.71
CA LEU A 427 25.09 4.31 4.65
C LEU A 427 24.44 4.28 6.03
N LEU A 428 23.76 5.36 6.40
CA LEU A 428 22.82 5.35 7.52
C LEU A 428 21.61 4.50 7.11
N GLY A 429 21.46 3.33 7.74
CA GLY A 429 20.35 2.38 7.53
C GLY A 429 19.38 2.38 8.73
N THR A 430 19.10 1.21 9.31
CA THR A 430 18.25 1.08 10.49
C THR A 430 18.89 1.76 11.73
N PRO A 431 18.19 2.69 12.42
CA PRO A 431 18.72 3.40 13.59
C PRO A 431 18.62 2.56 14.86
N SER A 432 19.22 3.02 15.95
CA SER A 432 19.01 2.46 17.30
C SER A 432 17.57 2.68 17.77
N LEU A 433 17.01 3.86 17.48
CA LEU A 433 15.68 4.30 17.89
C LEU A 433 15.09 5.20 16.81
N TRP A 434 13.78 5.09 16.60
CA TRP A 434 13.02 5.94 15.70
C TRP A 434 11.81 6.50 16.44
N LEU A 435 11.59 7.81 16.38
CA LEU A 435 10.38 8.49 16.86
C LEU A 435 9.65 9.02 15.64
N ASP A 436 8.41 8.59 15.48
CA ASP A 436 7.51 9.00 14.42
C ASP A 436 6.41 9.89 15.01
N GLU A 437 6.20 11.06 14.41
CA GLU A 437 5.11 12.00 14.68
C GLU A 437 4.34 12.26 13.38
N VAL A 438 3.17 12.91 13.47
CA VAL A 438 2.31 13.13 12.29
C VAL A 438 2.92 14.09 11.25
N ASP A 439 3.87 14.93 11.67
CA ASP A 439 4.51 15.95 10.86
C ASP A 439 6.05 15.96 10.98
N GLU A 440 6.63 14.95 11.64
CA GLU A 440 8.07 14.81 11.79
C GLU A 440 8.46 13.34 12.02
N ALA A 441 9.66 12.95 11.59
CA ALA A 441 10.29 11.71 11.99
C ALA A 441 11.73 11.95 12.43
N THR A 442 12.17 11.28 13.50
CA THR A 442 13.51 11.41 14.07
C THR A 442 14.18 10.04 14.25
N TRP A 443 15.42 9.93 13.78
CA TRP A 443 16.28 8.75 13.87
C TRP A 443 17.45 9.04 14.80
N TRP A 444 17.75 8.12 15.72
CA TRP A 444 18.97 8.16 16.52
C TRP A 444 19.89 6.99 16.19
N TYR A 445 21.12 7.31 15.80
CA TYR A 445 22.17 6.34 15.54
C TYR A 445 23.17 6.42 16.69
N ALA A 446 23.03 5.52 17.66
CA ALA A 446 24.02 5.37 18.71
C ALA A 446 25.15 4.48 18.18
N LEU A 447 26.35 5.04 18.09
CA LEU A 447 27.55 4.35 17.64
C LEU A 447 28.49 4.14 18.83
N ALA A 448 29.71 3.65 18.57
CA ALA A 448 30.67 3.32 19.64
C ALA A 448 31.11 4.54 20.47
N ASP A 449 31.34 5.68 19.84
CA ASP A 449 31.90 6.90 20.45
C ASP A 449 31.12 8.18 20.10
N ARG A 450 29.97 8.05 19.44
CA ARG A 450 29.14 9.18 19.00
C ARG A 450 27.67 8.82 18.89
N THR A 451 26.83 9.83 18.98
CA THR A 451 25.37 9.70 18.80
C THR A 451 24.93 10.73 17.78
N LEU A 452 24.37 10.27 16.66
CA LEU A 452 23.81 11.13 15.62
C LEU A 452 22.29 11.16 15.71
N ARG A 453 21.71 12.34 15.53
CA ARG A 453 20.27 12.51 15.33
C ARG A 453 20.02 13.01 13.92
N VAL A 454 19.11 12.36 13.20
CA VAL A 454 18.57 12.87 11.94
C VAL A 454 17.09 13.17 12.16
N THR A 455 16.60 14.30 11.68
CA THR A 455 15.20 14.69 11.79
C THR A 455 14.69 15.15 10.42
N ALA A 456 13.59 14.57 9.95
CA ALA A 456 12.90 14.97 8.73
C ALA A 456 11.56 15.59 9.11
N HIS A 457 11.33 16.83 8.67
CA HIS A 457 10.11 17.56 8.97
C HIS A 457 9.15 17.52 7.78
N ALA A 458 7.86 17.61 8.07
CA ALA A 458 6.84 17.90 7.09
C ALA A 458 7.17 19.19 6.31
N PRO A 459 6.74 19.27 5.04
CA PRO A 459 6.96 20.45 4.23
C PRO A 459 6.40 21.71 4.89
N THR A 460 7.11 22.82 4.80
CA THR A 460 6.59 24.14 5.20
C THR A 460 5.42 24.56 4.31
N ALA A 461 4.72 25.64 4.67
CA ALA A 461 3.61 26.18 3.87
C ALA A 461 4.02 26.49 2.41
N ASP A 462 5.28 26.90 2.18
CA ASP A 462 5.84 27.14 0.84
C ASP A 462 6.59 25.93 0.25
N GLY A 463 6.32 24.74 0.78
CA GLY A 463 6.70 23.45 0.19
C GLY A 463 8.18 23.07 0.37
N ARG A 464 8.89 23.60 1.37
CA ARG A 464 10.26 23.15 1.69
C ARG A 464 10.24 21.97 2.64
N CYS A 465 10.86 20.86 2.24
CA CYS A 465 11.11 19.71 3.11
C CYS A 465 12.49 19.86 3.75
N ARG A 466 12.58 19.84 5.08
CA ARG A 466 13.86 19.97 5.79
C ARG A 466 14.28 18.62 6.38
N VAL A 467 15.53 18.23 6.11
CA VAL A 467 16.23 17.13 6.80
C VAL A 467 17.40 17.75 7.55
N GLN A 468 17.43 17.59 8.87
CA GLN A 468 18.47 18.09 9.77
C GLN A 468 19.27 16.93 10.35
N VAL A 469 20.57 17.12 10.52
CA VAL A 469 21.48 16.17 11.16
C VAL A 469 22.26 16.89 12.25
N ASP A 470 22.23 16.32 13.45
CA ASP A 470 22.95 16.81 14.62
C ASP A 470 23.87 15.72 15.18
N THR A 471 25.10 16.10 15.54
CA THR A 471 25.98 15.28 16.37
C THR A 471 25.72 15.61 17.82
N LEU A 472 25.01 14.74 18.54
CA LEU A 472 24.66 14.96 19.95
C LEU A 472 25.84 14.67 20.88
N GLU A 473 26.63 13.65 20.54
CA GLU A 473 27.81 13.22 21.28
C GLU A 473 28.90 12.82 20.28
N GLY A 474 30.17 13.01 20.66
CA GLY A 474 31.33 12.72 19.82
C GLY A 474 31.68 13.83 18.83
N ASP A 475 32.72 13.59 18.03
CA ASP A 475 33.18 14.53 17.02
C ASP A 475 32.29 14.46 15.75
N PRO A 476 31.94 15.61 15.13
CA PRO A 476 31.21 15.63 13.87
C PRO A 476 31.95 14.88 12.76
N VAL A 477 31.18 14.27 11.85
CA VAL A 477 31.69 13.46 10.74
C VAL A 477 31.35 14.10 9.40
N PRO A 478 32.18 13.90 8.36
CA PRO A 478 31.78 14.27 7.02
C PRO A 478 30.60 13.40 6.57
N ALA A 479 29.73 13.97 5.76
CA ALA A 479 28.57 13.27 5.21
C ALA A 479 28.55 13.36 3.68
N LEU A 480 28.08 12.30 3.04
CA LEU A 480 27.77 12.23 1.62
C LEU A 480 26.26 12.03 1.49
N VAL A 481 25.56 13.07 1.04
CA VAL A 481 24.13 12.98 0.74
C VAL A 481 23.96 12.48 -0.67
N VAL A 482 23.06 11.53 -0.85
CA VAL A 482 22.72 10.91 -2.14
C VAL A 482 21.26 11.24 -2.42
N LEU A 483 21.00 11.95 -3.51
CA LEU A 483 19.65 12.26 -4.01
C LEU A 483 19.39 11.45 -5.27
N HIS A 484 18.56 10.41 -5.16
CA HIS A 484 18.10 9.67 -6.33
C HIS A 484 16.89 10.34 -6.95
N LEU A 485 17.11 10.96 -8.11
CA LEU A 485 16.10 11.68 -8.88
C LEU A 485 15.25 10.71 -9.68
N ASP A 486 13.96 11.03 -9.80
CA ASP A 486 13.00 10.33 -10.64
C ASP A 486 11.90 11.31 -11.06
N TRP A 487 12.22 12.09 -12.10
CA TRP A 487 11.29 13.08 -12.64
C TRP A 487 10.16 12.39 -13.39
N SER A 488 8.92 12.59 -12.95
CA SER A 488 7.77 12.16 -13.74
C SER A 488 7.82 12.78 -15.15
N GLY A 489 7.61 11.95 -16.18
CA GLY A 489 7.73 12.32 -17.60
C GLY A 489 9.17 12.30 -18.14
N ALA A 490 10.16 12.02 -17.29
CA ALA A 490 11.57 12.00 -17.64
C ALA A 490 12.40 11.09 -16.69
N PRO A 491 11.99 9.82 -16.48
CA PRO A 491 12.67 8.91 -15.55
C PRO A 491 14.10 8.62 -16.01
N GLY A 492 15.00 8.35 -15.05
CA GLY A 492 16.40 7.99 -15.33
C GLY A 492 17.29 9.17 -15.74
N MET A 493 16.83 10.42 -15.63
CA MET A 493 17.62 11.62 -15.92
C MET A 493 17.82 12.49 -14.68
N VAL A 494 18.97 13.18 -14.60
CA VAL A 494 19.28 14.12 -13.50
C VAL A 494 18.69 15.51 -13.77
N GLY A 495 18.91 16.06 -14.96
CA GLY A 495 18.63 17.47 -15.28
C GLY A 495 19.89 18.34 -15.21
N ASP A 496 19.74 19.65 -15.44
CA ASP A 496 20.86 20.60 -15.46
C ASP A 496 21.14 21.13 -14.05
N VAL A 497 22.34 20.89 -13.52
CA VAL A 497 22.74 21.26 -12.16
C VAL A 497 23.51 22.58 -12.15
N VAL A 498 23.07 23.54 -11.33
CA VAL A 498 23.74 24.82 -11.10
C VAL A 498 23.95 25.04 -9.61
N THR A 499 25.20 25.23 -9.20
CA THR A 499 25.57 25.48 -7.80
C THR A 499 25.95 26.95 -7.58
N ARG A 500 25.40 27.56 -6.54
CA ARG A 500 25.68 28.94 -6.10
C ARG A 500 25.90 28.98 -4.59
N GLY A 501 27.14 28.78 -4.15
CA GLY A 501 27.48 28.73 -2.73
C GLY A 501 26.82 27.53 -2.05
N SER A 502 25.82 27.78 -1.22
CA SER A 502 25.06 26.76 -0.47
C SER A 502 23.77 26.32 -1.13
N VAL A 503 23.44 26.88 -2.30
CA VAL A 503 22.21 26.58 -3.04
C VAL A 503 22.58 25.80 -4.29
N VAL A 504 21.93 24.66 -4.48
CA VAL A 504 21.98 23.83 -5.69
C VAL A 504 20.62 23.86 -6.34
N GLU A 505 20.58 24.18 -7.62
CA GLU A 505 19.36 24.20 -8.43
C GLU A 505 19.50 23.16 -9.53
N VAL A 506 18.60 22.18 -9.54
CA VAL A 506 18.50 21.17 -10.60
C VAL A 506 17.32 21.56 -11.48
N THR A 507 17.60 22.04 -12.69
CA THR A 507 16.56 22.31 -13.68
C THR A 507 16.09 20.99 -14.27
N ALA A 508 14.78 20.76 -14.26
CA ALA A 508 14.22 19.50 -14.69
C ALA A 508 14.52 19.24 -16.18
N PRO A 509 14.79 17.98 -16.57
CA PRO A 509 15.03 17.62 -17.95
C PRO A 509 13.79 17.85 -18.84
N SER A 510 14.02 17.89 -20.16
CA SER A 510 12.94 17.96 -21.15
C SER A 510 11.98 16.78 -20.97
N GLY A 511 10.66 17.05 -20.99
CA GLY A 511 9.62 16.04 -20.75
C GLY A 511 9.12 15.95 -19.31
N ALA A 512 9.93 16.38 -18.31
CA ALA A 512 9.53 16.33 -16.91
C ALA A 512 8.27 17.18 -16.61
N THR A 513 7.35 16.74 -15.75
CA THR A 513 6.16 17.55 -15.44
C THR A 513 6.51 18.81 -14.63
N LEU A 514 7.43 18.68 -13.68
CA LEU A 514 7.91 19.80 -12.85
C LEU A 514 9.05 20.58 -13.52
N GLY A 515 9.39 21.73 -12.93
CA GLY A 515 10.35 22.68 -13.49
C GLY A 515 11.75 22.59 -12.90
N ALA A 516 11.86 22.42 -11.58
CA ALA A 516 13.15 22.36 -10.91
C ALA A 516 13.05 21.77 -9.49
N LEU A 517 14.22 21.42 -8.94
CA LEU A 517 14.45 21.09 -7.55
C LEU A 517 15.49 22.06 -6.98
N GLY A 518 15.10 22.83 -5.99
CA GLY A 518 16.04 23.61 -5.18
C GLY A 518 16.52 22.79 -3.99
N VAL A 519 17.81 22.84 -3.71
CA VAL A 519 18.44 22.23 -2.53
C VAL A 519 19.28 23.30 -1.84
N THR A 520 19.00 23.59 -0.57
CA THR A 520 19.78 24.54 0.24
C THR A 520 20.45 23.81 1.38
N VAL A 521 21.74 24.04 1.60
CA VAL A 521 22.49 23.45 2.71
C VAL A 521 22.91 24.52 3.72
N ALA A 522 22.61 24.28 4.98
CA ALA A 522 23.01 25.15 6.09
C ALA A 522 23.81 24.35 7.13
N THR A 523 24.76 25.03 7.79
CA THR A 523 25.54 24.51 8.92
C THR A 523 25.32 25.39 10.15
N ASP A 524 25.67 24.91 11.34
CA ASP A 524 25.52 25.63 12.60
C ASP A 524 24.07 26.10 12.86
N VAL A 525 23.08 25.28 12.47
CA VAL A 525 21.64 25.61 12.48
C VAL A 525 21.17 26.08 13.87
N GLY A 526 21.68 25.47 14.95
CA GLY A 526 21.40 25.86 16.33
C GLY A 526 21.91 27.24 16.77
N THR A 527 22.74 27.93 15.97
CA THR A 527 23.29 29.27 16.29
C THR A 527 22.88 30.36 15.28
N GLY A 528 21.80 30.12 14.53
CA GLY A 528 21.27 31.06 13.53
C GLY A 528 21.58 30.68 12.08
N GLY A 529 22.24 29.54 11.85
CA GLY A 529 22.51 28.99 10.51
C GLY A 529 23.52 29.80 9.70
N ARG A 530 24.48 29.11 9.10
CA ARG A 530 25.43 29.67 8.13
C ARG A 530 25.35 28.89 6.83
N ALA A 531 25.23 29.63 5.73
CA ALA A 531 25.36 29.07 4.39
C ALA A 531 26.70 28.34 4.27
N ALA A 532 26.65 27.04 3.95
CA ALA A 532 27.84 26.22 3.75
C ALA A 532 28.06 25.97 2.27
N ALA A 533 29.28 26.20 1.77
CA ALA A 533 29.63 25.74 0.44
C ALA A 533 29.58 24.21 0.41
N VAL A 534 29.00 23.66 -0.66
CA VAL A 534 28.83 22.22 -0.83
C VAL A 534 29.54 21.76 -2.09
N GLU A 535 30.27 20.67 -1.98
CA GLU A 535 30.84 19.98 -3.13
C GLU A 535 29.75 19.09 -3.74
N VAL A 536 29.35 19.43 -4.97
CA VAL A 536 28.29 18.74 -5.73
C VAL A 536 28.96 17.88 -6.79
N SER A 537 28.55 16.62 -6.90
CA SER A 537 29.02 15.68 -7.90
C SER A 537 27.88 14.81 -8.42
N ASP A 538 28.12 14.05 -9.46
CA ASP A 538 27.18 13.07 -10.01
C ASP A 538 27.31 11.73 -9.26
N ASP A 539 26.83 10.65 -9.88
CA ASP A 539 26.99 9.28 -9.40
C ASP A 539 28.45 8.83 -9.31
N GLY A 540 29.40 9.50 -9.99
CA GLY A 540 30.81 9.14 -9.97
C GLY A 540 31.44 9.20 -8.58
N ALA A 541 30.93 10.06 -7.69
CA ALA A 541 31.35 10.10 -6.28
C ALA A 541 31.03 8.80 -5.51
N LEU A 542 30.13 7.96 -6.03
CA LEU A 542 29.77 6.67 -5.45
C LEU A 542 30.68 5.53 -5.92
N PHE A 543 31.58 5.75 -6.87
CA PHE A 543 32.44 4.71 -7.44
C PHE A 543 33.91 4.92 -7.11
N SER A 544 34.64 3.82 -6.93
CA SER A 544 36.04 3.83 -6.53
C SER A 544 37.01 4.48 -7.53
N ASP A 545 36.60 4.64 -8.80
CA ASP A 545 37.39 5.30 -9.84
C ASP A 545 36.94 6.75 -10.13
N GLY A 546 35.90 7.24 -9.46
CA GLY A 546 35.39 8.61 -9.60
C GLY A 546 34.68 8.91 -10.94
N ALA A 547 34.37 7.91 -11.77
CA ALA A 547 33.76 8.13 -13.08
C ALA A 547 32.21 8.08 -13.03
N SER A 548 31.51 8.91 -13.80
CA SER A 548 30.05 8.78 -13.90
C SER A 548 29.65 7.57 -14.75
N ARG A 549 28.57 6.89 -14.36
CA ARG A 549 27.88 5.85 -15.14
C ARG A 549 26.56 6.35 -15.73
N GLY A 550 26.20 7.60 -15.43
CA GLY A 550 24.94 8.21 -15.87
C GLY A 550 23.73 7.77 -15.05
N GLU A 551 23.94 7.24 -13.85
CA GLU A 551 22.84 6.93 -12.93
C GLU A 551 22.16 8.23 -12.46
N PRO A 552 20.83 8.22 -12.21
CA PRO A 552 20.05 9.42 -11.94
C PRO A 552 20.23 9.95 -10.51
N VAL A 553 21.47 10.16 -10.11
CA VAL A 553 21.87 10.53 -8.75
C VAL A 553 22.63 11.84 -8.75
N LEU A 554 22.30 12.70 -7.79
CA LEU A 554 23.09 13.86 -7.41
C LEU A 554 23.71 13.61 -6.04
N THR A 555 25.01 13.83 -5.90
CA THR A 555 25.71 13.69 -4.61
C THR A 555 26.15 15.05 -4.07
N LEU A 556 26.04 15.21 -2.75
CA LEU A 556 26.44 16.43 -2.04
C LEU A 556 27.34 16.04 -0.86
N ARG A 557 28.58 16.53 -0.85
CA ARG A 557 29.48 16.33 0.29
C ARG A 557 29.36 17.48 1.27
N VAL A 558 29.01 17.15 2.51
CA VAL A 558 28.90 18.07 3.63
C VAL A 558 30.11 17.90 4.54
N HIS A 559 30.79 19.01 4.83
CA HIS A 559 31.94 19.01 5.74
C HIS A 559 31.49 18.73 7.19
N PRO A 560 32.39 18.17 8.04
CA PRO A 560 32.07 17.93 9.44
C PRO A 560 31.55 19.19 10.14
N SER A 561 30.33 19.14 10.64
CA SER A 561 29.70 20.21 11.41
C SER A 561 28.81 19.60 12.49
N PRO A 562 28.78 20.16 13.72
CA PRO A 562 27.93 19.66 14.80
C PRO A 562 26.44 19.63 14.46
N SER A 563 25.99 20.49 13.53
CA SER A 563 24.61 20.56 13.09
C SER A 563 24.54 21.10 11.67
N TRP A 564 23.83 20.41 10.79
CA TRP A 564 23.57 20.84 9.41
C TRP A 564 22.20 20.42 8.92
N SER A 565 21.68 21.07 7.88
CA SER A 565 20.39 20.72 7.28
C SER A 565 20.40 20.85 5.77
N LEU A 566 19.59 20.02 5.11
CA LEU A 566 19.16 20.19 3.72
C LEU A 566 17.70 20.63 3.68
N GLU A 567 17.42 21.66 2.89
CA GLU A 567 16.06 22.03 2.50
C GLU A 567 15.84 21.75 1.02
N LEU A 568 14.88 20.87 0.73
CA LEU A 568 14.47 20.49 -0.63
C LEU A 568 13.19 21.26 -1.00
N GLN A 569 13.14 21.82 -2.20
CA GLN A 569 11.97 22.54 -2.70
C GLN A 569 11.66 22.16 -4.16
N ALA A 570 10.58 21.40 -4.35
CA ALA A 570 10.07 21.08 -5.69
C ALA A 570 9.32 22.30 -6.29
N ARG A 571 9.69 22.69 -7.51
CA ARG A 571 9.15 23.88 -8.19
C ARG A 571 8.40 23.51 -9.46
N ALA A 572 7.23 24.11 -9.64
CA ALA A 572 6.48 24.08 -10.90
C ALA A 572 7.27 24.76 -12.03
N ARG A 573 6.88 24.49 -13.27
CA ARG A 573 7.50 25.12 -14.45
C ARG A 573 7.22 26.63 -14.49
N ALA A 574 8.14 27.41 -15.05
CA ALA A 574 7.92 28.83 -15.24
C ALA A 574 6.70 29.06 -16.17
N GLY A 575 5.78 29.94 -15.79
CA GLY A 575 4.56 30.23 -16.56
C GLY A 575 3.37 29.31 -16.31
N THR A 576 3.52 28.23 -15.52
CA THR A 576 2.37 27.52 -14.95
C THR A 576 1.97 28.24 -13.66
N ALA A 577 0.99 29.14 -13.73
CA ALA A 577 0.40 29.68 -12.51
C ALA A 577 -0.32 28.53 -11.79
N PRO A 578 -0.06 28.27 -10.49
CA PRO A 578 -0.90 27.36 -9.74
C PRO A 578 -2.33 27.87 -9.83
N GLN A 579 -3.28 27.02 -10.22
CA GLN A 579 -4.69 27.38 -10.08
C GLN A 579 -5.02 27.21 -8.60
N THR A 580 -4.74 28.25 -7.81
CA THR A 580 -5.05 28.29 -6.39
C THR A 580 -6.54 28.12 -6.20
N GLY A 581 -6.94 27.18 -5.33
CA GLY A 581 -8.31 27.11 -4.86
C GLY A 581 -8.70 28.41 -4.13
N PRO A 582 -10.01 28.66 -3.95
CA PRO A 582 -10.45 29.84 -3.21
C PRO A 582 -10.21 29.63 -1.71
N THR A 583 -9.19 30.26 -1.11
CA THR A 583 -9.18 30.74 0.31
C THR A 583 -7.85 31.39 0.67
N GLU A 584 -7.90 32.38 1.58
CA GLU A 584 -6.73 32.92 2.30
C GLU A 584 -5.96 31.76 3.00
N GLU A 585 -4.62 31.75 2.93
CA GLU A 585 -3.82 30.77 3.65
C GLU A 585 -4.06 30.89 5.16
N SER A 586 -4.70 29.86 5.74
CA SER A 586 -4.77 29.72 7.19
C SER A 586 -3.37 29.54 7.76
N THR A 587 -3.02 30.35 8.76
CA THR A 587 -1.76 30.18 9.52
C THR A 587 -1.86 29.03 10.54
N THR A 588 -3.07 28.51 10.79
CA THR A 588 -3.31 27.46 11.78
C THR A 588 -2.76 26.13 11.31
N ASP A 589 -1.98 25.48 12.17
CA ASP A 589 -1.53 24.11 11.97
C ASP A 589 -2.61 23.15 12.45
N LEU A 590 -3.18 22.34 11.57
CA LEU A 590 -4.20 21.37 11.95
C LEU A 590 -3.59 20.05 12.46
N TRP A 591 -2.27 19.85 12.30
CA TRP A 591 -1.57 18.74 12.97
C TRP A 591 -1.34 19.01 14.44
N ALA A 592 -1.18 20.28 14.83
CA ALA A 592 -1.02 20.67 16.23
C ALA A 592 -2.25 20.24 17.05
N GLY A 593 -2.03 19.31 17.99
CA GLY A 593 -3.09 18.77 18.84
C GLY A 593 -4.04 17.80 18.13
N VAL A 594 -3.65 17.22 16.97
CA VAL A 594 -4.51 16.27 16.24
C VAL A 594 -4.90 15.05 17.09
N HIS A 595 -4.03 14.62 18.00
CA HIS A 595 -4.30 13.54 18.95
C HIS A 595 -5.37 13.90 20.00
N ASP A 596 -5.64 15.18 20.22
CA ASP A 596 -6.62 15.67 21.19
C ASP A 596 -7.97 16.01 20.54
N VAL A 597 -8.05 16.03 19.20
CA VAL A 597 -9.29 16.34 18.46
C VAL A 597 -10.41 15.37 18.83
N VAL A 598 -10.07 14.09 19.00
CA VAL A 598 -10.96 13.08 19.58
C VAL A 598 -10.23 12.37 20.71
N SER A 599 -10.65 12.61 21.94
CA SER A 599 -10.12 11.96 23.13
C SER A 599 -11.15 11.03 23.76
N LEU A 600 -10.69 9.94 24.38
CA LEU A 600 -11.53 8.92 25.01
C LEU A 600 -10.99 8.55 26.39
N ALA A 601 -11.89 8.37 27.35
CA ALA A 601 -11.59 7.83 28.66
C ALA A 601 -12.79 7.06 29.22
N ALA A 602 -12.55 6.12 30.12
CA ALA A 602 -13.59 5.41 30.86
C ALA A 602 -13.27 5.31 32.35
N GLU A 603 -14.31 5.23 33.18
CA GLU A 603 -14.19 5.08 34.63
C GLU A 603 -13.82 3.66 35.05
N ALA A 604 -14.40 2.64 34.39
CA ALA A 604 -14.18 1.26 34.78
C ALA A 604 -12.72 0.81 34.56
N PRO A 605 -12.11 0.04 35.48
CA PRO A 605 -10.78 -0.51 35.28
C PRO A 605 -10.79 -1.77 34.38
N GLY A 606 -9.63 -2.13 33.81
CA GLY A 606 -9.41 -3.42 33.16
C GLY A 606 -9.39 -3.39 31.63
N ARG A 607 -9.53 -4.57 31.01
CA ARG A 607 -9.29 -4.79 29.56
C ARG A 607 -10.19 -3.95 28.65
N ARG A 608 -11.44 -3.71 29.06
CA ARG A 608 -12.40 -2.91 28.28
C ARG A 608 -11.99 -1.44 28.20
N ARG A 609 -11.50 -0.88 29.32
CA ARG A 609 -10.92 0.47 29.34
C ARG A 609 -9.65 0.56 28.51
N ASP A 610 -8.76 -0.42 28.64
CA ASP A 610 -7.53 -0.46 27.83
C ASP A 610 -7.84 -0.51 26.33
N ALA A 611 -8.83 -1.31 25.91
CA ALA A 611 -9.31 -1.31 24.53
C ALA A 611 -9.78 0.09 24.07
N LEU A 612 -10.58 0.78 24.90
CA LEU A 612 -11.03 2.15 24.59
C LEU A 612 -9.87 3.16 24.52
N GLU A 613 -8.90 3.08 25.45
CA GLU A 613 -7.72 3.95 25.47
C GLU A 613 -6.85 3.73 24.22
N ARG A 614 -6.75 2.49 23.73
CA ARG A 614 -6.07 2.17 22.45
C ARG A 614 -6.79 2.77 21.24
N LEU A 615 -8.13 2.75 21.22
CA LEU A 615 -8.90 3.48 20.19
C LEU A 615 -8.57 4.98 20.23
N GLY A 616 -8.55 5.57 21.43
CA GLY A 616 -8.22 6.98 21.63
C GLY A 616 -6.80 7.31 21.16
N ARG A 617 -5.84 6.41 21.39
CA ARG A 617 -4.45 6.60 20.98
C ARG A 617 -4.28 6.67 19.46
N VAL A 618 -5.09 5.93 18.70
CA VAL A 618 -4.95 5.85 17.24
C VAL A 618 -5.68 6.96 16.47
N THR A 619 -6.59 7.71 17.10
CA THR A 619 -7.46 8.67 16.38
C THR A 619 -6.68 9.70 15.58
N GLY A 620 -5.65 10.31 16.16
CA GLY A 620 -4.79 11.28 15.45
C GLY A 620 -4.01 10.66 14.29
N TRP A 621 -3.58 9.41 14.44
CA TRP A 621 -2.90 8.66 13.38
C TRP A 621 -3.83 8.26 12.24
N TYR A 622 -5.07 7.87 12.55
CA TYR A 622 -6.06 7.55 11.52
C TYR A 622 -6.60 8.81 10.84
N ALA A 623 -6.64 9.94 11.55
CA ALA A 623 -6.87 11.23 10.91
C ALA A 623 -5.75 11.57 9.93
N HIS A 624 -4.49 11.31 10.30
CA HIS A 624 -3.36 11.45 9.41
C HIS A 624 -3.52 10.58 8.15
N ASP A 625 -3.75 9.28 8.31
CA ASP A 625 -3.92 8.35 7.18
C ASP A 625 -5.12 8.73 6.29
N ALA A 626 -6.24 9.16 6.87
CA ALA A 626 -7.41 9.65 6.14
C ALA A 626 -7.11 10.92 5.33
N VAL A 627 -6.32 11.84 5.89
CA VAL A 627 -5.88 13.06 5.22
C VAL A 627 -4.91 12.75 4.09
N ILE A 628 -4.00 11.77 4.24
CA ILE A 628 -3.14 11.32 3.13
C ILE A 628 -4.01 10.75 2.01
N HIS A 629 -4.90 9.81 2.33
CA HIS A 629 -5.85 9.23 1.38
C HIS A 629 -6.68 10.30 0.64
N TYR A 630 -7.05 11.38 1.35
CA TYR A 630 -7.79 12.49 0.80
C TYR A 630 -6.95 13.45 -0.07
N LEU A 631 -5.88 14.04 0.47
CA LEU A 631 -5.21 15.20 -0.13
C LEU A 631 -3.94 14.84 -0.90
N SER A 632 -3.39 13.64 -0.70
CA SER A 632 -2.20 13.14 -1.39
C SER A 632 -2.33 11.62 -1.58
N PRO A 633 -3.31 11.17 -2.39
CA PRO A 633 -3.78 9.78 -2.40
C PRO A 633 -2.66 8.80 -2.80
N ARG A 634 -1.98 8.26 -1.78
CA ARG A 634 -0.91 7.26 -1.85
C ARG A 634 -0.76 6.55 -0.51
N GLY A 635 -0.13 5.38 -0.53
CA GLY A 635 0.23 4.59 0.65
C GLY A 635 1.71 4.27 0.67
N LEU A 636 2.11 3.39 1.59
CA LEU A 636 3.49 2.92 1.66
C LEU A 636 3.77 1.88 0.56
N GLU A 637 2.92 0.87 0.43
CA GLU A 637 2.99 -0.12 -0.64
C GLU A 637 2.33 0.39 -1.94
N GLN A 638 1.15 1.01 -1.82
CA GLN A 638 0.44 1.66 -2.93
C GLN A 638 0.95 3.10 -3.12
N HIS A 639 2.23 3.23 -3.43
CA HIS A 639 2.91 4.52 -3.47
C HIS A 639 2.49 5.37 -4.68
N THR A 640 2.04 4.77 -5.78
CA THR A 640 1.45 5.51 -6.91
C THR A 640 -0.06 5.67 -6.75
N GLY A 641 -0.55 6.82 -7.20
CA GLY A 641 -1.94 7.24 -7.11
C GLY A 641 -2.09 8.64 -7.72
N GLY A 642 -2.91 9.49 -7.11
CA GLY A 642 -3.08 10.89 -7.52
C GLY A 642 -4.46 11.24 -8.07
N LYS A 643 -5.24 10.23 -8.48
CA LYS A 643 -6.67 10.36 -8.73
C LYS A 643 -7.48 10.09 -7.46
N TRP A 644 -8.69 10.63 -7.39
CA TRP A 644 -9.69 10.18 -6.43
C TRP A 644 -10.49 9.05 -7.04
N GLY A 645 -10.50 7.88 -6.40
CA GLY A 645 -11.54 6.89 -6.65
C GLY A 645 -12.88 7.47 -6.20
N THR A 646 -13.89 7.47 -7.08
CA THR A 646 -15.16 8.15 -6.82
C THR A 646 -15.83 7.60 -5.56
N ARG A 647 -15.86 6.27 -5.38
CA ARG A 647 -16.38 5.65 -4.15
C ARG A 647 -15.54 5.99 -2.92
N ASP A 648 -14.23 6.10 -3.10
CA ASP A 648 -13.28 6.20 -2.00
C ASP A 648 -13.36 7.59 -1.38
N VAL A 649 -13.43 8.63 -2.21
CA VAL A 649 -13.58 10.02 -1.75
C VAL A 649 -14.93 10.27 -1.06
N CYS A 650 -15.99 9.56 -1.47
CA CYS A 650 -17.30 9.60 -0.82
C CYS A 650 -17.36 8.85 0.52
N GLN A 651 -16.32 8.10 0.90
CA GLN A 651 -16.30 7.30 2.12
C GLN A 651 -15.26 7.81 3.13
N GLY A 652 -13.97 7.61 2.87
CA GLY A 652 -12.92 7.96 3.83
C GLY A 652 -12.88 9.47 4.13
N PRO A 653 -12.70 10.33 3.11
CA PRO A 653 -12.66 11.78 3.30
C PRO A 653 -13.98 12.36 3.83
N VAL A 654 -15.14 11.90 3.34
CA VAL A 654 -16.43 12.28 3.91
C VAL A 654 -16.53 11.87 5.38
N GLY A 655 -16.12 10.64 5.74
CA GLY A 655 -16.11 10.16 7.13
C GLY A 655 -15.22 10.99 8.05
N LEU A 656 -14.04 11.41 7.57
CA LEU A 656 -13.15 12.34 8.28
C LEU A 656 -13.83 13.70 8.51
N LEU A 657 -14.36 14.33 7.47
CA LEU A 657 -15.00 15.66 7.57
C LEU A 657 -16.24 15.62 8.46
N ARG A 658 -17.00 14.52 8.41
CA ARG A 658 -18.14 14.25 9.27
C ARG A 658 -17.74 14.05 10.72
N SER A 659 -16.66 13.32 10.99
CA SER A 659 -16.12 13.13 12.34
C SER A 659 -15.62 14.45 12.95
N TRP A 660 -15.05 15.34 12.13
CA TRP A 660 -14.55 16.64 12.55
C TRP A 660 -15.56 17.79 12.47
N ALA A 661 -16.82 17.49 12.11
CA ALA A 661 -17.89 18.46 11.90
C ALA A 661 -17.48 19.63 10.98
N ARG A 662 -16.71 19.33 9.92
CA ARG A 662 -16.20 20.27 8.91
C ARG A 662 -17.16 20.40 7.74
N HIS A 663 -18.33 21.01 8.01
CA HIS A 663 -19.44 21.08 7.05
C HIS A 663 -19.10 21.92 5.82
N ASP A 664 -18.39 23.04 5.97
CA ASP A 664 -18.03 23.92 4.85
C ASP A 664 -17.08 23.21 3.88
N GLU A 665 -16.08 22.51 4.40
CA GLU A 665 -15.16 21.71 3.58
C GLU A 665 -15.85 20.49 2.98
N TRP A 666 -16.83 19.89 3.66
CA TRP A 666 -17.65 18.83 3.10
C TRP A 666 -18.50 19.34 1.92
N ARG A 667 -19.13 20.50 2.04
CA ARG A 667 -19.84 21.16 0.94
C ARG A 667 -18.92 21.35 -0.27
N ALA A 668 -17.73 21.92 -0.04
CA ALA A 668 -16.75 22.14 -1.09
C ALA A 668 -16.28 20.83 -1.75
N LEU A 669 -16.09 19.77 -0.96
CA LEU A 669 -15.76 18.44 -1.46
C LEU A 669 -16.87 17.88 -2.35
N LEU A 670 -18.15 17.99 -1.95
CA LEU A 670 -19.27 17.53 -2.76
C LEU A 670 -19.29 18.23 -4.13
N LEU A 671 -19.09 19.54 -4.16
CA LEU A 671 -19.01 20.28 -5.43
C LEU A 671 -17.84 19.80 -6.29
N LEU A 672 -16.70 19.45 -5.70
CA LEU A 672 -15.56 18.87 -6.45
C LEU A 672 -15.87 17.47 -6.99
N ILE A 673 -16.58 16.63 -6.23
CA ILE A 673 -17.02 15.30 -6.66
C ILE A 673 -18.03 15.42 -7.81
N LEU A 674 -19.03 16.29 -7.68
CA LEU A 674 -20.03 16.53 -8.73
C LEU A 674 -19.39 17.06 -10.01
N ARG A 675 -18.26 17.78 -9.93
CA ARG A 675 -17.50 18.17 -11.13
C ARG A 675 -16.93 16.99 -11.91
N GLY A 676 -16.69 15.87 -11.25
CA GLY A 676 -16.25 14.63 -11.89
C GLY A 676 -17.39 13.85 -12.57
N GLN A 677 -18.65 14.31 -12.46
CA GLN A 677 -19.78 13.66 -13.10
C GLN A 677 -19.73 13.88 -14.61
N GLN A 678 -20.04 12.84 -15.37
CA GLN A 678 -20.14 12.93 -16.82
C GLN A 678 -21.48 13.56 -17.24
N ASP A 679 -21.53 14.18 -18.42
CA ASP A 679 -22.76 14.80 -18.94
C ASP A 679 -23.95 13.81 -18.99
N ARG A 680 -23.67 12.51 -19.16
CA ARG A 680 -24.66 11.43 -19.19
C ARG A 680 -25.20 11.03 -17.81
N GLY A 681 -24.60 11.50 -16.71
CA GLY A 681 -25.12 11.36 -15.35
C GLY A 681 -24.37 10.37 -14.43
N ASP A 682 -23.41 9.60 -14.92
CA ASP A 682 -22.57 8.70 -14.12
C ASP A 682 -21.21 9.33 -13.77
N TRP A 683 -20.39 8.61 -13.03
CA TRP A 683 -19.02 9.00 -12.69
C TRP A 683 -18.03 7.94 -13.21
N PRO A 684 -16.80 8.33 -13.56
CA PRO A 684 -15.73 7.37 -13.80
C PRO A 684 -15.34 6.65 -12.49
N GLN A 685 -14.64 5.51 -12.62
CA GLN A 685 -14.11 4.76 -11.46
C GLN A 685 -13.20 5.66 -10.59
N ALA A 686 -12.35 6.48 -11.23
CA ALA A 686 -11.52 7.48 -10.58
C ALA A 686 -11.29 8.69 -11.49
N PHE A 687 -11.04 9.86 -10.92
CA PHE A 687 -10.80 11.11 -11.67
C PHE A 687 -9.71 11.98 -11.04
N ASP A 688 -9.05 12.79 -11.87
CA ASP A 688 -8.11 13.82 -11.44
C ASP A 688 -8.87 15.01 -10.83
N PHE A 689 -8.61 15.31 -9.55
CA PHE A 689 -9.31 16.39 -8.84
C PHE A 689 -8.62 17.75 -8.95
N LEU A 690 -7.29 17.76 -9.17
CA LEU A 690 -6.47 18.95 -9.35
C LEU A 690 -6.75 19.60 -10.71
N ALA A 691 -7.01 20.90 -10.71
CA ALA A 691 -7.54 21.62 -11.87
C ALA A 691 -6.65 21.54 -13.13
N SER A 692 -5.33 21.58 -12.98
CA SER A 692 -4.36 21.53 -14.08
C SER A 692 -4.14 20.14 -14.67
N HIS A 693 -4.54 19.09 -13.96
CA HIS A 693 -4.32 17.69 -14.34
C HIS A 693 -5.60 16.96 -14.69
N ARG A 694 -6.74 17.67 -14.81
CA ARG A 694 -8.00 17.09 -15.26
C ARG A 694 -7.83 16.57 -16.68
N VAL A 695 -7.54 15.28 -16.79
CA VAL A 695 -7.63 14.53 -18.04
C VAL A 695 -8.99 13.90 -18.03
N ASP A 696 -9.87 14.39 -18.90
CA ASP A 696 -11.23 13.91 -19.06
C ASP A 696 -11.22 12.52 -19.73
N ALA A 697 -10.92 11.49 -18.94
CA ALA A 697 -10.87 10.10 -19.39
C ALA A 697 -12.18 9.38 -19.05
N VAL A 698 -12.76 8.71 -20.05
CA VAL A 698 -13.91 7.82 -19.90
C VAL A 698 -13.37 6.44 -19.53
N GLU A 699 -13.38 6.12 -18.24
CA GLU A 699 -13.31 4.73 -17.77
C GLU A 699 -14.70 4.33 -17.27
N ASP A 700 -15.22 3.21 -17.77
CA ASP A 700 -16.45 2.64 -17.24
C ASP A 700 -16.25 2.26 -15.77
N ALA A 701 -17.19 2.69 -14.94
CA ALA A 701 -17.15 2.43 -13.51
C ALA A 701 -17.88 1.14 -13.13
N HIS A 702 -17.55 0.61 -11.96
CA HIS A 702 -18.36 -0.44 -11.34
C HIS A 702 -19.79 0.06 -11.06
N GLY A 703 -20.75 -0.87 -11.00
CA GLY A 703 -22.18 -0.54 -10.87
C GLY A 703 -22.53 0.17 -9.56
N ASP A 704 -21.67 0.10 -8.54
CA ASP A 704 -21.87 0.74 -7.24
C ASP A 704 -21.54 2.24 -7.23
N VAL A 705 -20.72 2.71 -8.17
CA VAL A 705 -20.08 4.03 -8.10
C VAL A 705 -21.10 5.17 -8.09
N VAL A 706 -22.17 5.07 -8.88
CA VAL A 706 -23.19 6.13 -9.00
C VAL A 706 -23.91 6.43 -7.69
N TYR A 707 -24.02 5.45 -6.79
CA TYR A 707 -24.77 5.61 -5.54
C TYR A 707 -23.98 6.37 -4.46
N TRP A 708 -22.65 6.37 -4.52
CA TRP A 708 -21.81 6.99 -3.49
C TRP A 708 -21.91 8.53 -3.46
N PRO A 709 -21.84 9.26 -4.59
CA PRO A 709 -22.12 10.69 -4.61
C PRO A 709 -23.54 11.03 -4.15
N LEU A 710 -24.54 10.23 -4.54
CA LEU A 710 -25.94 10.41 -4.12
C LEU A 710 -26.10 10.26 -2.60
N LEU A 711 -25.48 9.23 -2.02
CA LEU A 711 -25.44 9.01 -0.58
C LEU A 711 -24.74 10.17 0.15
N ALA A 712 -23.59 10.63 -0.36
CA ALA A 712 -22.83 11.71 0.24
C ALA A 712 -23.61 13.05 0.24
N VAL A 713 -24.32 13.36 -0.84
CA VAL A 713 -25.22 14.53 -0.92
C VAL A 713 -26.38 14.38 0.08
N GLY A 714 -27.06 13.22 0.10
CA GLY A 714 -28.16 12.97 1.04
C GLY A 714 -27.72 13.13 2.51
N GLN A 715 -26.56 12.57 2.86
CA GLN A 715 -25.97 12.71 4.20
C GLN A 715 -25.64 14.16 4.53
N TYR A 716 -25.10 14.94 3.59
CA TYR A 716 -24.79 16.36 3.80
C TYR A 716 -26.04 17.19 4.04
N LEU A 717 -27.08 16.99 3.21
CA LEU A 717 -28.35 17.69 3.35
C LEU A 717 -29.01 17.37 4.70
N HIS A 718 -29.02 16.08 5.10
CA HIS A 718 -29.52 15.69 6.42
C HIS A 718 -28.72 16.36 7.55
N ALA A 719 -27.39 16.32 7.47
CA ALA A 719 -26.53 16.83 8.53
C ALA A 719 -26.61 18.35 8.68
N THR A 720 -26.70 19.10 7.59
CA THR A 720 -26.57 20.56 7.59
C THR A 720 -27.88 21.30 7.42
N GLY A 721 -28.88 20.69 6.77
CA GLY A 721 -30.07 21.39 6.27
C GLY A 721 -29.77 22.41 5.17
N ASP A 722 -28.55 22.44 4.61
CA ASP A 722 -28.15 23.40 3.59
C ASP A 722 -28.67 23.01 2.21
N LEU A 723 -29.92 23.40 1.93
CA LEU A 723 -30.53 23.22 0.61
C LEU A 723 -29.91 24.13 -0.46
N SER A 724 -29.16 25.18 -0.10
CA SER A 724 -28.58 26.11 -1.08
C SER A 724 -27.54 25.45 -1.98
N VAL A 725 -26.93 24.33 -1.52
CA VAL A 725 -26.01 23.54 -2.35
C VAL A 725 -26.67 23.01 -3.62
N LEU A 726 -27.99 22.82 -3.62
CA LEU A 726 -28.75 22.30 -4.76
C LEU A 726 -28.85 23.30 -5.91
N ASP A 727 -28.72 24.60 -5.61
CA ASP A 727 -28.76 25.70 -6.57
C ASP A 727 -27.37 26.09 -7.11
N GLU A 728 -26.30 25.45 -6.63
CA GLU A 728 -24.94 25.71 -7.10
C GLU A 728 -24.75 25.22 -8.53
N GLU A 729 -24.16 26.06 -9.37
CA GLU A 729 -23.83 25.71 -10.76
C GLU A 729 -22.48 24.98 -10.81
N VAL A 730 -22.51 23.73 -11.26
CA VAL A 730 -21.35 22.84 -11.31
C VAL A 730 -21.14 22.37 -12.75
N GLY A 731 -19.88 22.31 -13.19
CA GLY A 731 -19.53 21.79 -14.51
C GLY A 731 -19.51 20.27 -14.53
N PHE A 732 -19.89 19.64 -15.63
CA PHE A 732 -19.65 18.23 -15.90
C PHE A 732 -18.27 18.00 -16.50
N THR A 733 -17.84 16.74 -16.51
CA THR A 733 -16.71 16.24 -17.29
C THR A 733 -17.26 15.68 -18.61
N GLY A 734 -16.80 16.15 -19.76
CA GLY A 734 -17.20 15.63 -21.08
C GLY A 734 -16.21 14.62 -21.65
N ASP A 735 -16.50 14.02 -22.81
CA ASP A 735 -15.62 13.06 -23.47
C ASP A 735 -14.35 13.74 -24.04
N GLY A 736 -13.32 13.91 -23.21
CA GLY A 736 -12.06 14.56 -23.59
C GLY A 736 -12.09 16.10 -23.60
N SER A 737 -13.12 16.72 -22.99
CA SER A 737 -13.20 18.17 -22.78
C SER A 737 -14.14 18.52 -21.62
N PRO A 738 -14.03 19.71 -20.98
CA PRO A 738 -15.02 20.18 -20.01
C PRO A 738 -16.45 20.11 -20.59
N GLY A 739 -17.36 19.51 -19.82
CA GLY A 739 -18.76 19.32 -20.22
C GLY A 739 -19.60 20.58 -20.03
N GLY A 740 -20.93 20.41 -20.03
CA GLY A 740 -21.86 21.49 -19.71
C GLY A 740 -21.74 21.97 -18.25
N THR A 741 -22.54 22.97 -17.88
CA THR A 741 -22.74 23.37 -16.47
C THR A 741 -24.22 23.28 -16.17
N ALA A 742 -24.57 22.81 -14.98
CA ALA A 742 -25.93 22.79 -14.47
C ALA A 742 -25.96 22.91 -12.95
N SER A 743 -27.15 23.18 -12.41
CA SER A 743 -27.42 23.13 -10.99
C SER A 743 -27.20 21.73 -10.42
N VAL A 744 -26.83 21.63 -9.15
CA VAL A 744 -26.67 20.33 -8.46
C VAL A 744 -27.95 19.51 -8.50
N ASP A 745 -29.15 20.10 -8.45
CA ASP A 745 -30.39 19.32 -8.59
C ASP A 745 -30.51 18.64 -9.97
N GLU A 746 -30.03 19.27 -11.05
CA GLU A 746 -29.98 18.68 -12.39
C GLU A 746 -28.92 17.57 -12.46
N HIS A 747 -27.76 17.74 -11.82
CA HIS A 747 -26.77 16.66 -11.65
C HIS A 747 -27.42 15.41 -11.00
N LEU A 748 -28.24 15.61 -9.97
CA LEU A 748 -28.99 14.53 -9.31
C LEU A 748 -30.06 13.90 -10.22
N ARG A 749 -30.79 14.71 -11.02
CA ARG A 749 -31.79 14.19 -11.97
C ARG A 749 -31.15 13.21 -12.97
N ARG A 750 -30.01 13.59 -13.54
CA ARG A 750 -29.27 12.75 -14.50
C ARG A 750 -28.70 11.49 -13.86
N ALA A 751 -28.19 11.59 -12.64
CA ALA A 751 -27.76 10.40 -11.90
C ALA A 751 -28.91 9.42 -11.65
N LEU A 752 -30.11 9.91 -11.32
CA LEU A 752 -31.31 9.06 -11.18
C LEU A 752 -31.78 8.48 -12.51
N ASP A 753 -31.58 9.17 -13.64
CA ASP A 753 -31.82 8.63 -14.98
C ASP A 753 -30.88 7.45 -15.28
N VAL A 754 -29.59 7.60 -14.92
CA VAL A 754 -28.61 6.52 -15.03
C VAL A 754 -29.02 5.34 -14.16
N VAL A 755 -29.34 5.56 -12.88
CA VAL A 755 -29.76 4.48 -11.97
C VAL A 755 -30.92 3.69 -12.53
N ASP A 756 -31.97 4.34 -13.03
CA ASP A 756 -33.14 3.65 -13.60
C ASP A 756 -32.78 2.85 -14.87
N SER A 757 -31.80 3.33 -15.63
CA SER A 757 -31.34 2.67 -16.87
C SER A 757 -30.52 1.39 -16.65
N THR A 758 -29.99 1.16 -15.44
CA THR A 758 -29.14 -0.01 -15.15
C THR A 758 -29.93 -1.25 -14.74
N PHE A 759 -31.25 -1.14 -14.57
CA PHE A 759 -32.04 -2.23 -13.99
C PHE A 759 -32.19 -3.43 -14.92
N LEU A 760 -32.21 -4.62 -14.32
CA LEU A 760 -32.63 -5.83 -15.03
C LEU A 760 -34.12 -5.73 -15.40
N GLN A 761 -34.43 -6.19 -16.61
CA GLN A 761 -35.78 -6.12 -17.17
C GLN A 761 -36.82 -6.72 -16.20
N GLY A 762 -37.82 -5.92 -15.84
CA GLY A 762 -38.93 -6.35 -14.97
C GLY A 762 -38.64 -6.27 -13.48
N THR A 763 -37.50 -5.70 -13.08
CA THR A 763 -37.11 -5.47 -11.68
C THR A 763 -36.64 -4.02 -11.47
N SER A 764 -36.43 -3.63 -10.22
CA SER A 764 -35.73 -2.41 -9.80
C SER A 764 -34.31 -2.71 -9.28
N LEU A 765 -33.72 -3.82 -9.72
CA LEU A 765 -32.40 -4.29 -9.28
C LEU A 765 -31.34 -3.92 -10.33
N PRO A 766 -30.21 -3.30 -9.94
CA PRO A 766 -29.18 -2.88 -10.87
C PRO A 766 -28.40 -4.09 -11.38
N ALA A 767 -28.18 -4.14 -12.70
CA ALA A 767 -27.25 -5.09 -13.29
C ALA A 767 -25.85 -4.85 -12.70
N TYR A 768 -25.10 -5.93 -12.51
CA TYR A 768 -23.78 -5.89 -11.89
C TYR A 768 -22.79 -5.01 -12.67
N GLY A 769 -22.90 -4.99 -14.00
CA GLY A 769 -22.03 -4.17 -14.86
C GLY A 769 -20.57 -4.60 -14.72
N HIS A 770 -19.69 -3.65 -14.44
CA HIS A 770 -18.24 -3.88 -14.37
C HIS A 770 -17.71 -4.31 -12.99
N GLY A 771 -18.56 -4.42 -11.96
CA GLY A 771 -18.10 -4.71 -10.60
C GLY A 771 -19.03 -4.20 -9.51
N ASP A 772 -18.73 -4.58 -8.27
CA ASP A 772 -19.20 -3.92 -7.04
C ASP A 772 -18.00 -3.46 -6.19
N TRP A 773 -18.18 -3.26 -4.88
CA TRP A 773 -17.09 -2.85 -3.98
C TRP A 773 -15.97 -3.89 -3.89
N ASN A 774 -16.28 -5.18 -4.00
CA ASN A 774 -15.23 -6.19 -4.05
C ASN A 774 -14.73 -6.34 -5.48
N ASP A 775 -13.80 -5.46 -5.77
CA ASP A 775 -12.93 -5.40 -6.93
C ASP A 775 -12.47 -6.76 -7.46
N SER A 776 -12.28 -7.77 -6.60
CA SER A 776 -11.78 -9.09 -7.00
C SER A 776 -12.81 -9.99 -7.68
N LEU A 777 -14.11 -9.70 -7.55
CA LEU A 777 -15.23 -10.57 -7.95
C LEU A 777 -15.86 -10.21 -9.29
N GLN A 778 -15.18 -9.43 -10.11
CA GLN A 778 -15.63 -9.17 -11.49
C GLN A 778 -15.87 -10.50 -12.22
N PRO A 779 -17.02 -10.73 -12.87
CA PRO A 779 -17.29 -11.95 -13.61
C PRO A 779 -16.27 -12.21 -14.72
N ALA A 780 -15.83 -13.46 -14.85
CA ALA A 780 -14.95 -13.88 -15.93
C ALA A 780 -15.65 -13.83 -17.31
N ASP A 781 -16.98 -14.03 -17.34
CA ASP A 781 -17.81 -13.99 -18.54
C ASP A 781 -18.63 -12.68 -18.62
N PRO A 782 -18.49 -11.87 -19.69
CA PRO A 782 -19.33 -10.69 -19.93
C PRO A 782 -20.84 -11.00 -19.96
N ASP A 783 -21.27 -12.19 -20.38
CA ASP A 783 -22.68 -12.60 -20.33
C ASP A 783 -23.19 -12.85 -18.92
N LEU A 784 -22.31 -13.31 -18.01
CA LEU A 784 -22.62 -13.40 -16.59
C LEU A 784 -22.75 -12.00 -15.99
N ALA A 785 -21.82 -11.09 -16.29
CA ALA A 785 -21.85 -9.70 -15.83
C ALA A 785 -23.16 -8.97 -16.16
N ARG A 786 -23.70 -9.17 -17.38
CA ARG A 786 -24.98 -8.58 -17.81
C ARG A 786 -26.22 -9.12 -17.08
N ARG A 787 -26.15 -10.33 -16.52
CA ARG A 787 -27.29 -11.03 -15.91
C ARG A 787 -27.20 -11.12 -14.39
N MET A 788 -26.06 -10.74 -13.82
CA MET A 788 -25.81 -10.79 -12.39
C MET A 788 -26.31 -9.52 -11.70
N VAL A 789 -26.74 -9.65 -10.46
CA VAL A 789 -27.06 -8.56 -9.53
C VAL A 789 -26.27 -8.80 -8.25
N SER A 790 -25.55 -7.78 -7.78
CA SER A 790 -24.98 -7.80 -6.42
C SER A 790 -26.07 -7.43 -5.42
N THR A 791 -26.33 -8.30 -4.46
CA THR A 791 -27.26 -7.99 -3.37
C THR A 791 -26.75 -6.81 -2.56
N TRP A 792 -25.44 -6.69 -2.38
CA TRP A 792 -24.83 -5.55 -1.72
C TRP A 792 -25.07 -4.24 -2.48
N THR A 793 -24.90 -4.20 -3.81
CA THR A 793 -25.18 -3.00 -4.60
C THR A 793 -26.66 -2.61 -4.54
N ALA A 794 -27.58 -3.58 -4.56
CA ALA A 794 -29.00 -3.32 -4.41
C ALA A 794 -29.36 -2.76 -3.02
N VAL A 795 -28.71 -3.24 -1.97
CA VAL A 795 -28.83 -2.70 -0.61
C VAL A 795 -28.30 -1.26 -0.55
N LEU A 796 -27.13 -0.99 -1.14
CA LEU A 796 -26.55 0.36 -1.23
C LEU A 796 -27.48 1.31 -2.00
N GLN A 797 -28.12 0.85 -3.08
CA GLN A 797 -29.13 1.62 -3.80
C GLN A 797 -30.26 2.06 -2.88
N VAL A 798 -30.82 1.16 -2.07
CA VAL A 798 -31.89 1.51 -1.13
C VAL A 798 -31.39 2.54 -0.11
N GLU A 799 -30.21 2.34 0.46
CA GLU A 799 -29.62 3.26 1.43
C GLU A 799 -29.40 4.66 0.84
N ALA A 800 -28.67 4.74 -0.27
CA ALA A 800 -28.31 6.00 -0.93
C ALA A 800 -29.55 6.82 -1.32
N LEU A 801 -30.53 6.18 -1.95
CA LEU A 801 -31.73 6.84 -2.43
C LEU A 801 -32.70 7.22 -1.31
N SER A 802 -32.76 6.41 -0.24
CA SER A 802 -33.55 6.76 0.95
C SER A 802 -32.96 7.98 1.67
N ARG A 803 -31.63 8.00 1.89
CA ARG A 803 -30.93 9.14 2.49
C ARG A 803 -31.03 10.40 1.63
N LEU A 804 -30.94 10.26 0.31
CA LEU A 804 -31.16 11.39 -0.60
C LEU A 804 -32.59 11.93 -0.47
N ALA A 805 -33.60 11.06 -0.48
CA ALA A 805 -35.00 11.47 -0.34
C ALA A 805 -35.29 12.14 1.02
N GLU A 806 -34.67 11.67 2.10
CA GLU A 806 -34.74 12.29 3.44
C GLU A 806 -34.14 13.70 3.43
N GLY A 807 -32.92 13.84 2.89
CA GLY A 807 -32.20 15.13 2.83
C GLY A 807 -32.88 16.17 1.95
N LEU A 808 -33.48 15.77 0.82
CA LEU A 808 -34.24 16.66 -0.06
C LEU A 808 -35.54 17.17 0.58
N GLY A 809 -36.13 16.37 1.47
CA GLY A 809 -37.35 16.70 2.20
C GLY A 809 -38.51 17.13 1.29
N THR A 810 -39.28 18.12 1.73
CA THR A 810 -40.42 18.67 0.97
C THR A 810 -40.04 19.82 0.03
N ALA A 811 -38.77 20.23 -0.01
CA ALA A 811 -38.32 21.36 -0.83
C ALA A 811 -38.18 20.98 -2.31
N TYR A 812 -37.78 19.74 -2.60
CA TYR A 812 -37.65 19.18 -3.96
C TYR A 812 -38.51 17.91 -4.10
N PRO A 813 -39.85 18.03 -4.05
CA PRO A 813 -40.75 16.88 -3.93
C PRO A 813 -40.63 15.89 -5.09
N ASP A 814 -40.49 16.37 -6.33
CA ASP A 814 -40.38 15.49 -7.50
C ASP A 814 -39.12 14.59 -7.46
N LEU A 815 -37.98 15.17 -7.05
CA LEU A 815 -36.73 14.42 -6.89
C LEU A 815 -36.80 13.46 -5.71
N ALA A 816 -37.32 13.92 -4.57
CA ALA A 816 -37.47 13.11 -3.37
C ALA A 816 -38.42 11.92 -3.59
N ASP A 817 -39.55 12.15 -4.26
CA ASP A 817 -40.53 11.11 -4.59
C ASP A 817 -39.96 10.09 -5.57
N ARG A 818 -39.19 10.54 -6.56
CA ARG A 818 -38.49 9.66 -7.51
C ARG A 818 -37.47 8.78 -6.80
N ALA A 819 -36.58 9.36 -5.99
CA ALA A 819 -35.58 8.61 -5.23
C ALA A 819 -36.26 7.60 -4.28
N ARG A 820 -37.31 8.01 -3.57
CA ARG A 820 -38.09 7.13 -2.70
C ARG A 820 -38.78 5.99 -3.45
N GLY A 821 -39.31 6.26 -4.64
CA GLY A 821 -39.92 5.25 -5.51
C GLY A 821 -38.92 4.17 -5.95
N LEU A 822 -37.73 4.60 -6.38
CA LEU A 822 -36.63 3.71 -6.77
C LEU A 822 -36.12 2.88 -5.59
N ALA A 823 -35.95 3.49 -4.41
CA ALA A 823 -35.57 2.79 -3.18
C ALA A 823 -36.62 1.74 -2.78
N ALA A 824 -37.90 2.10 -2.77
CA ALA A 824 -38.98 1.19 -2.40
C ALA A 824 -39.12 0.02 -3.39
N GLY A 825 -38.92 0.26 -4.68
CA GLY A 825 -38.86 -0.78 -5.71
C GLY A 825 -37.73 -1.76 -5.47
N ALA A 826 -36.51 -1.26 -5.24
CA ALA A 826 -35.34 -2.10 -4.96
C ALA A 826 -35.48 -2.90 -3.67
N ALA A 827 -35.95 -2.28 -2.57
CA ALA A 827 -36.15 -2.97 -1.29
C ALA A 827 -37.13 -4.16 -1.43
N ARG A 828 -38.24 -3.96 -2.16
CA ARG A 828 -39.20 -5.04 -2.47
C ARG A 828 -38.54 -6.16 -3.27
N ASP A 829 -37.76 -5.82 -4.29
CA ASP A 829 -37.18 -6.81 -5.19
C ASP A 829 -35.99 -7.54 -4.55
N VAL A 830 -35.26 -6.92 -3.62
CA VAL A 830 -34.27 -7.59 -2.74
C VAL A 830 -34.95 -8.67 -1.91
N GLU A 831 -36.04 -8.34 -1.21
CA GLU A 831 -36.79 -9.31 -0.42
C GLU A 831 -37.39 -10.44 -1.29
N LEU A 832 -37.89 -10.10 -2.49
CA LEU A 832 -38.53 -11.06 -3.37
C LEU A 832 -37.54 -12.03 -4.05
N HIS A 833 -36.35 -11.55 -4.41
CA HIS A 833 -35.44 -12.28 -5.29
C HIS A 833 -34.09 -12.66 -4.67
N LEU A 834 -33.64 -11.92 -3.66
CA LEU A 834 -32.28 -12.06 -3.10
C LEU A 834 -32.28 -12.57 -1.65
N MET A 835 -33.41 -12.47 -0.95
CA MET A 835 -33.65 -13.19 0.32
C MET A 835 -34.15 -14.61 0.01
N VAL A 836 -33.28 -15.61 0.12
CA VAL A 836 -33.61 -17.01 -0.19
C VAL A 836 -33.48 -17.85 1.08
N ASP A 837 -34.53 -18.60 1.42
CA ASP A 837 -34.58 -19.41 2.66
C ASP A 837 -34.25 -18.62 3.95
N GLY A 838 -34.55 -17.32 3.96
CA GLY A 838 -34.27 -16.43 5.10
C GLY A 838 -32.83 -15.93 5.19
N VAL A 839 -32.01 -16.13 4.14
CA VAL A 839 -30.64 -15.64 4.05
C VAL A 839 -30.47 -14.80 2.79
N LEU A 840 -29.83 -13.64 2.91
CA LEU A 840 -29.41 -12.85 1.74
C LEU A 840 -28.32 -13.60 0.96
N ALA A 841 -28.58 -13.89 -0.32
CA ALA A 841 -27.55 -14.37 -1.24
C ALA A 841 -26.51 -13.28 -1.50
N GLY A 842 -25.26 -13.65 -1.80
CA GLY A 842 -24.26 -12.67 -2.26
C GLY A 842 -24.66 -12.02 -3.58
N TYR A 843 -25.13 -12.85 -4.52
CA TYR A 843 -25.53 -12.43 -5.86
C TYR A 843 -26.80 -13.15 -6.31
N GLY A 844 -27.54 -12.53 -7.23
CA GLY A 844 -28.60 -13.17 -8.01
C GLY A 844 -28.25 -13.20 -9.49
N VAL A 845 -28.49 -14.32 -10.18
CA VAL A 845 -28.22 -14.45 -11.62
C VAL A 845 -29.52 -14.68 -12.38
N ALA A 846 -29.83 -13.82 -13.34
CA ALA A 846 -31.02 -13.95 -14.17
C ALA A 846 -30.92 -15.18 -15.09
N GLY A 847 -31.82 -16.15 -14.87
CA GLY A 847 -32.02 -17.31 -15.75
C GLY A 847 -32.97 -17.01 -16.91
N THR A 848 -33.25 -18.03 -17.74
CA THR A 848 -34.14 -17.92 -18.91
C THR A 848 -35.62 -17.76 -18.56
N GLU A 849 -36.04 -18.06 -17.33
CA GLU A 849 -37.43 -18.02 -16.86
C GLU A 849 -37.75 -16.78 -15.99
N GLY A 850 -36.85 -15.79 -15.93
CA GLY A 850 -37.09 -14.53 -15.21
C GLY A 850 -37.00 -14.59 -13.68
N LYS A 851 -36.62 -15.74 -13.09
CA LYS A 851 -36.23 -15.85 -11.67
C LYS A 851 -34.71 -15.70 -11.52
N LEU A 852 -34.29 -15.01 -10.46
CA LEU A 852 -32.88 -14.94 -10.08
C LEU A 852 -32.47 -16.22 -9.34
N GLU A 853 -31.42 -16.87 -9.81
CA GLU A 853 -30.76 -17.99 -9.12
C GLU A 853 -29.74 -17.42 -8.13
N PRO A 854 -29.75 -17.84 -6.85
CA PRO A 854 -28.81 -17.32 -5.86
C PRO A 854 -27.40 -17.88 -6.08
N MET A 855 -26.39 -17.03 -5.92
CA MET A 855 -24.97 -17.36 -5.96
C MET A 855 -24.29 -16.78 -4.70
N ILE A 856 -23.28 -17.49 -4.18
CA ILE A 856 -22.75 -17.31 -2.82
C ILE A 856 -23.89 -17.39 -1.80
N HIS A 857 -24.45 -18.59 -1.70
CA HIS A 857 -25.63 -18.93 -0.91
C HIS A 857 -25.60 -20.44 -0.60
N PRO A 858 -26.25 -20.96 0.46
CA PRO A 858 -26.35 -22.42 0.70
C PRO A 858 -26.93 -23.27 -0.44
N ARG A 859 -27.55 -22.64 -1.45
CA ARG A 859 -28.06 -23.31 -2.67
C ARG A 859 -27.08 -23.27 -3.84
N ASP A 860 -25.99 -22.52 -3.72
CA ASP A 860 -25.00 -22.35 -4.76
C ASP A 860 -24.09 -23.58 -4.83
N SER A 861 -24.17 -24.30 -5.95
CA SER A 861 -23.28 -25.43 -6.25
C SER A 861 -22.16 -25.05 -7.22
N ARG A 862 -22.07 -23.80 -7.67
CA ARG A 862 -21.12 -23.31 -8.68
C ARG A 862 -19.81 -22.86 -8.04
N THR A 863 -19.89 -21.98 -7.06
CA THR A 863 -18.69 -21.33 -6.47
C THR A 863 -18.11 -22.10 -5.29
N GLY A 864 -18.93 -22.91 -4.61
CA GLY A 864 -18.59 -23.54 -3.33
C GLY A 864 -18.62 -22.59 -2.13
N LEU A 865 -18.95 -21.31 -2.32
CA LEU A 865 -19.14 -20.32 -1.27
C LEU A 865 -20.58 -20.31 -0.79
N THR A 866 -20.77 -20.13 0.52
CA THR A 866 -22.07 -20.27 1.18
C THR A 866 -22.62 -18.94 1.65
N TYR A 867 -21.78 -18.07 2.21
CA TYR A 867 -22.22 -16.82 2.83
C TYR A 867 -21.34 -15.65 2.39
N SER A 868 -21.97 -14.49 2.22
CA SER A 868 -21.30 -13.22 1.92
C SER A 868 -21.61 -12.22 3.02
N LEU A 869 -20.57 -11.56 3.54
CA LEU A 869 -20.69 -10.59 4.63
C LEU A 869 -21.37 -9.29 4.18
N LEU A 870 -20.95 -8.76 3.04
CA LEU A 870 -21.28 -7.40 2.60
C LEU A 870 -22.79 -7.12 2.53
N PRO A 871 -23.62 -7.98 1.90
CA PRO A 871 -25.07 -7.75 1.87
C PRO A 871 -25.68 -7.70 3.26
N MET A 872 -25.23 -8.55 4.18
CA MET A 872 -25.80 -8.70 5.52
C MET A 872 -25.56 -7.44 6.36
N ILE A 873 -24.31 -7.00 6.44
CA ILE A 873 -23.93 -5.85 7.29
C ILE A 873 -24.56 -4.55 6.79
N HIS A 874 -24.63 -4.35 5.48
CA HIS A 874 -25.26 -3.17 4.90
C HIS A 874 -26.78 -3.20 5.01
N ALA A 875 -27.42 -4.37 4.87
CA ALA A 875 -28.88 -4.48 5.01
C ALA A 875 -29.32 -4.22 6.46
N ILE A 876 -28.49 -4.59 7.45
CA ILE A 876 -28.69 -4.24 8.85
C ILE A 876 -28.46 -2.73 9.07
N ALA A 877 -27.35 -2.19 8.60
CA ALA A 877 -27.02 -0.77 8.79
C ALA A 877 -28.03 0.17 8.12
N GLY A 878 -28.58 -0.23 6.97
CA GLY A 878 -29.55 0.52 6.18
C GLY A 878 -31.02 0.28 6.55
N ASP A 879 -31.33 -0.46 7.62
CA ASP A 879 -32.71 -0.77 8.07
C ASP A 879 -33.57 -1.57 7.07
N LEU A 880 -32.96 -2.41 6.22
CA LEU A 880 -33.69 -3.21 5.22
C LEU A 880 -34.26 -4.51 5.81
N LEU A 881 -33.73 -4.98 6.94
CA LEU A 881 -34.14 -6.24 7.56
C LEU A 881 -35.10 -6.02 8.72
N SER A 882 -36.04 -6.94 8.91
CA SER A 882 -36.80 -7.02 10.16
C SER A 882 -35.88 -7.33 11.35
N PRO A 883 -36.29 -7.05 12.59
CA PRO A 883 -35.47 -7.36 13.76
C PRO A 883 -35.12 -8.86 13.89
N GLU A 884 -36.04 -9.74 13.51
CA GLU A 884 -35.79 -11.19 13.49
C GLU A 884 -34.78 -11.57 12.40
N ALA A 885 -34.90 -10.99 11.20
CA ALA A 885 -33.98 -11.26 10.10
C ALA A 885 -32.58 -10.70 10.41
N ALA A 886 -32.46 -9.49 10.95
CA ALA A 886 -31.18 -8.90 11.36
C ALA A 886 -30.46 -9.79 12.39
N ARG A 887 -31.19 -10.29 13.40
CA ARG A 887 -30.63 -11.24 14.37
C ARG A 887 -30.17 -12.54 13.72
N ALA A 888 -30.98 -13.11 12.83
CA ALA A 888 -30.61 -14.33 12.12
C ALA A 888 -29.35 -14.16 11.25
N HIS A 889 -29.16 -13.00 10.62
CA HIS A 889 -27.96 -12.70 9.84
C HIS A 889 -26.73 -12.47 10.73
N LEU A 890 -26.88 -11.82 11.88
CA LEU A 890 -25.79 -11.71 12.86
C LEU A 890 -25.35 -13.08 13.40
N ASP A 891 -26.29 -14.00 13.65
CA ASP A 891 -26.00 -15.39 14.01
C ASP A 891 -25.19 -16.11 12.91
N VAL A 892 -25.50 -15.86 11.62
CA VAL A 892 -24.75 -16.41 10.49
C VAL A 892 -23.33 -15.84 10.46
N ILE A 893 -23.18 -14.52 10.64
CA ILE A 893 -21.87 -13.86 10.68
C ILE A 893 -21.02 -14.46 11.81
N GLU A 894 -21.57 -14.55 13.02
CA GLU A 894 -20.87 -15.07 14.19
C GLU A 894 -20.39 -16.51 13.98
N ARG A 895 -21.22 -17.37 13.37
CA ARG A 895 -20.90 -18.80 13.19
C ARG A 895 -19.97 -19.09 12.02
N HIS A 896 -20.03 -18.30 10.96
CA HIS A 896 -19.42 -18.66 9.67
C HIS A 896 -18.42 -17.64 9.12
N LEU A 897 -18.47 -16.40 9.58
CA LEU A 897 -17.71 -15.30 8.99
C LEU A 897 -16.80 -14.57 9.98
N LEU A 898 -16.78 -14.93 11.27
CA LEU A 898 -15.84 -14.37 12.23
C LEU A 898 -14.63 -15.28 12.44
N GLY A 899 -13.44 -14.67 12.43
CA GLY A 899 -12.21 -15.26 12.94
C GLY A 899 -11.62 -14.41 14.07
N PRO A 900 -10.46 -14.80 14.62
CA PRO A 900 -9.85 -14.12 15.76
C PRO A 900 -9.50 -12.66 15.47
N ASP A 901 -9.23 -12.29 14.23
CA ASP A 901 -8.91 -10.94 13.79
C ASP A 901 -10.10 -10.12 13.29
N GLY A 902 -11.29 -10.71 13.12
CA GLY A 902 -12.49 -9.98 12.71
C GLY A 902 -13.32 -10.69 11.64
N ALA A 903 -14.16 -9.91 10.96
CA ALA A 903 -15.14 -10.40 10.00
C ALA A 903 -14.52 -10.65 8.62
N ARG A 904 -14.90 -11.76 7.99
CA ARG A 904 -14.46 -12.20 6.66
C ARG A 904 -15.55 -11.98 5.63
N LEU A 905 -15.12 -11.64 4.42
CA LEU A 905 -15.99 -11.45 3.25
C LEU A 905 -16.79 -12.72 2.92
N PHE A 906 -16.18 -13.90 3.11
CA PHE A 906 -16.75 -15.22 2.79
C PHE A 906 -16.45 -16.26 3.86
N ASP A 907 -17.17 -17.38 3.83
CA ASP A 907 -17.00 -18.51 4.75
C ASP A 907 -15.72 -19.34 4.46
N ARG A 908 -15.14 -19.19 3.27
CA ARG A 908 -13.93 -19.90 2.84
C ARG A 908 -13.23 -19.17 1.68
N PRO A 909 -11.96 -19.51 1.37
CA PRO A 909 -11.27 -18.97 0.21
C PRO A 909 -12.00 -19.30 -1.11
N VAL A 910 -11.93 -18.37 -2.06
CA VAL A 910 -12.34 -18.62 -3.46
C VAL A 910 -11.45 -19.73 -4.04
N ALA A 911 -11.99 -20.59 -4.89
CA ALA A 911 -11.22 -21.65 -5.53
C ALA A 911 -10.09 -21.07 -6.40
N TYR A 912 -8.92 -21.72 -6.38
CA TYR A 912 -7.76 -21.35 -7.21
C TYR A 912 -7.32 -22.55 -8.05
N ARG A 913 -7.08 -22.34 -9.35
CA ARG A 913 -6.80 -23.41 -10.32
C ARG A 913 -5.55 -23.13 -11.17
N GLY A 914 -4.53 -22.52 -10.57
CA GLY A 914 -3.29 -22.16 -11.27
C GLY A 914 -3.41 -20.93 -12.17
N GLY A 915 -4.43 -20.08 -11.97
CA GLY A 915 -4.61 -18.80 -12.66
C GLY A 915 -5.77 -18.69 -13.66
N PRO A 916 -6.16 -19.73 -14.41
CA PRO A 916 -7.39 -19.70 -15.19
C PRO A 916 -8.63 -19.41 -14.35
N THR A 917 -9.53 -18.59 -14.90
CA THR A 917 -10.72 -18.08 -14.22
C THR A 917 -11.98 -18.72 -14.80
N GLU A 918 -12.93 -19.12 -13.96
CA GLU A 918 -14.22 -19.69 -14.38
C GLU A 918 -15.40 -18.78 -14.05
N VAL A 919 -15.50 -18.29 -12.81
CA VAL A 919 -16.62 -17.45 -12.35
C VAL A 919 -16.16 -16.02 -12.15
N PHE A 920 -15.09 -15.82 -11.38
CA PHE A 920 -14.54 -14.52 -11.03
C PHE A 920 -13.16 -14.31 -11.64
N GLN A 921 -12.83 -13.08 -12.01
CA GLN A 921 -11.54 -12.71 -12.59
C GLN A 921 -10.43 -12.73 -11.53
N ARG A 922 -10.19 -11.60 -10.85
CA ARG A 922 -9.03 -11.41 -9.98
C ARG A 922 -9.00 -12.39 -8.79
N ALA A 923 -10.15 -12.73 -8.22
CA ALA A 923 -10.24 -13.67 -7.09
C ALA A 923 -9.78 -15.11 -7.42
N GLU A 924 -9.94 -15.55 -8.66
CA GLU A 924 -9.46 -16.86 -9.14
C GLU A 924 -8.07 -16.77 -9.81
N ALA A 925 -7.64 -15.56 -10.21
CA ALA A 925 -6.36 -15.32 -10.85
C ALA A 925 -5.19 -15.09 -9.87
N SER A 926 -5.42 -14.43 -8.73
CA SER A 926 -4.34 -14.10 -7.80
C SER A 926 -3.75 -15.36 -7.14
N SER A 927 -2.44 -15.53 -7.27
CA SER A 927 -1.67 -16.62 -6.65
C SER A 927 -1.34 -16.34 -5.18
N PHE A 928 -1.34 -15.06 -4.78
CA PHE A 928 -1.13 -14.59 -3.42
C PHE A 928 -2.41 -14.68 -2.57
N PHE A 929 -2.29 -15.07 -1.31
CA PHE A 929 -3.39 -15.08 -0.35
C PHE A 929 -3.28 -13.89 0.61
N GLY A 930 -3.72 -12.73 0.14
CA GLY A 930 -3.81 -11.51 0.94
C GLY A 930 -4.75 -10.51 0.29
N ARG A 931 -4.81 -9.29 0.81
CA ARG A 931 -5.76 -8.26 0.34
C ARG A 931 -7.21 -8.79 0.39
N GLU A 932 -8.07 -8.45 -0.58
CA GLU A 932 -9.45 -8.94 -0.66
C GLU A 932 -9.51 -10.47 -0.88
N VAL A 933 -8.48 -11.07 -1.48
CA VAL A 933 -8.37 -12.52 -1.74
C VAL A 933 -8.06 -13.30 -0.45
N GLY A 934 -7.39 -12.66 0.52
CA GLY A 934 -7.20 -13.17 1.89
C GLY A 934 -8.49 -13.15 2.73
N ILE A 935 -9.58 -12.62 2.17
CA ILE A 935 -10.96 -12.56 2.67
C ILE A 935 -11.21 -11.84 4.00
N MET A 936 -10.19 -11.46 4.76
CA MET A 936 -10.31 -10.48 5.85
C MET A 936 -9.83 -9.11 5.35
N TYR A 937 -10.78 -8.25 4.98
CA TYR A 937 -10.51 -6.88 4.56
C TYR A 937 -11.06 -5.90 5.58
N MET A 938 -10.18 -5.07 6.15
CA MET A 938 -10.46 -4.29 7.35
C MET A 938 -11.59 -3.27 7.15
N HIS A 939 -11.72 -2.73 5.93
CA HIS A 939 -12.84 -1.84 5.59
C HIS A 939 -14.20 -2.53 5.79
N ALA A 940 -14.37 -3.78 5.33
CA ALA A 940 -15.62 -4.52 5.50
C ALA A 940 -15.86 -4.88 6.98
N HIS A 941 -14.78 -5.12 7.74
CA HIS A 941 -14.87 -5.30 9.19
C HIS A 941 -15.35 -4.03 9.92
N LEU A 942 -14.94 -2.84 9.49
CA LEU A 942 -15.47 -1.58 10.03
C LEU A 942 -16.96 -1.42 9.71
N ARG A 943 -17.42 -1.81 8.52
CA ARG A 943 -18.86 -1.84 8.20
C ARG A 943 -19.64 -2.85 9.05
N TYR A 944 -19.01 -3.95 9.46
CA TYR A 944 -19.58 -4.85 10.46
C TYR A 944 -19.72 -4.17 11.83
N ALA A 945 -18.73 -3.39 12.27
CA ALA A 945 -18.86 -2.58 13.49
C ALA A 945 -20.01 -1.56 13.41
N GLU A 946 -20.24 -0.96 12.23
CA GLU A 946 -21.40 -0.09 12.00
C GLU A 946 -22.74 -0.84 12.14
N ALA A 947 -22.84 -2.06 11.60
CA ALA A 947 -24.02 -2.90 11.75
C ALA A 947 -24.28 -3.28 13.23
N LEU A 948 -23.22 -3.60 13.99
CA LEU A 948 -23.32 -3.86 15.44
C LEU A 948 -23.82 -2.63 16.21
N ALA A 949 -23.33 -1.44 15.86
CA ALA A 949 -23.81 -0.20 16.46
C ALA A 949 -25.29 0.03 16.14
N ARG A 950 -25.74 -0.29 14.92
CA ARG A 950 -27.14 -0.12 14.54
C ARG A 950 -28.07 -0.99 15.39
N VAL A 951 -27.70 -2.24 15.70
CA VAL A 951 -28.47 -3.15 16.56
C VAL A 951 -28.26 -2.94 18.06
N GLY A 952 -27.28 -2.13 18.46
CA GLY A 952 -27.04 -1.77 19.86
C GLY A 952 -26.05 -2.65 20.61
N ASP A 953 -25.23 -3.44 19.90
CA ASP A 953 -24.22 -4.28 20.54
C ASP A 953 -22.96 -3.48 20.89
N GLY A 954 -23.02 -2.73 21.99
CA GLY A 954 -21.91 -1.86 22.42
C GLY A 954 -20.61 -2.61 22.75
N ALA A 955 -20.70 -3.85 23.25
CA ALA A 955 -19.53 -4.69 23.49
C ALA A 955 -18.90 -5.15 22.17
N GLY A 956 -19.72 -5.62 21.23
CA GLY A 956 -19.28 -6.01 19.89
C GLY A 956 -18.67 -4.84 19.09
N VAL A 957 -19.23 -3.62 19.19
CA VAL A 957 -18.67 -2.41 18.56
C VAL A 957 -17.27 -2.13 19.10
N LEU A 958 -17.09 -2.14 20.43
CA LEU A 958 -15.78 -1.93 21.04
C LEU A 958 -14.78 -3.00 20.61
N ASP A 959 -15.19 -4.28 20.60
CA ASP A 959 -14.34 -5.39 20.17
C ASP A 959 -13.93 -5.29 18.69
N ALA A 960 -14.88 -4.96 17.80
CA ALA A 960 -14.60 -4.80 16.38
C ALA A 960 -13.66 -3.61 16.11
N LEU A 961 -13.93 -2.45 16.71
CA LEU A 961 -13.03 -1.30 16.57
C LEU A 961 -11.64 -1.62 17.15
N ALA A 962 -11.55 -2.31 18.29
CA ALA A 962 -10.27 -2.68 18.89
C ALA A 962 -9.45 -3.63 18.01
N ARG A 963 -10.08 -4.54 17.27
CA ARG A 963 -9.39 -5.41 16.28
C ARG A 963 -8.93 -4.66 15.04
N ALA A 964 -9.56 -3.53 14.72
CA ALA A 964 -9.10 -2.64 13.66
C ALA A 964 -7.86 -1.83 14.05
N VAL A 965 -7.57 -1.68 15.34
CA VAL A 965 -6.46 -0.87 15.84
C VAL A 965 -5.20 -1.72 16.07
N PRO A 966 -4.04 -1.34 15.49
CA PRO A 966 -2.80 -2.11 15.66
C PRO A 966 -2.14 -1.93 17.05
N VAL A 967 -2.52 -0.89 17.82
CA VAL A 967 -1.99 -0.62 19.17
C VAL A 967 -2.33 -1.78 20.12
N GLY A 968 -1.30 -2.54 20.51
CA GLY A 968 -1.43 -3.68 21.41
C GLY A 968 -2.24 -4.85 20.83
N LEU A 969 -2.42 -4.93 19.51
CA LEU A 969 -3.28 -5.93 18.85
C LEU A 969 -2.99 -7.37 19.28
N GLN A 970 -1.73 -7.71 19.56
CA GLN A 970 -1.32 -9.06 19.95
C GLN A 970 -1.91 -9.52 21.30
N ASP A 971 -2.31 -8.59 22.17
CA ASP A 971 -3.01 -8.94 23.40
C ASP A 971 -4.47 -9.39 23.14
N LEU A 972 -5.06 -8.90 22.04
CA LEU A 972 -6.42 -9.18 21.62
C LEU A 972 -6.51 -10.30 20.58
N VAL A 973 -5.46 -10.44 19.77
CA VAL A 973 -5.29 -11.40 18.69
C VAL A 973 -3.89 -12.01 18.82
N PRO A 974 -3.70 -13.06 19.64
CA PRO A 974 -2.38 -13.66 19.86
C PRO A 974 -1.69 -14.17 18.58
N SER A 975 -2.48 -14.51 17.55
CA SER A 975 -1.98 -14.91 16.23
C SER A 975 -1.55 -13.74 15.34
N ALA A 976 -1.79 -12.48 15.74
CA ALA A 976 -1.34 -11.32 14.96
C ALA A 976 0.19 -11.25 14.96
N ALA A 977 0.77 -11.26 13.77
CA ALA A 977 2.19 -11.02 13.57
C ALA A 977 2.54 -9.54 13.90
N PRO A 978 3.78 -9.28 14.35
CA PRO A 978 4.26 -7.93 14.59
C PRO A 978 4.05 -7.02 13.37
N ARG A 979 3.54 -5.81 13.62
CA ARG A 979 3.28 -4.77 12.61
C ARG A 979 3.52 -3.37 13.17
N GLN A 980 3.57 -2.36 12.30
CA GLN A 980 3.62 -0.95 12.69
C GLN A 980 2.35 -0.56 13.46
N ALA A 981 2.50 0.03 14.65
CA ALA A 981 1.40 0.25 15.59
C ALA A 981 0.68 1.60 15.44
N ASN A 982 1.12 2.48 14.55
CA ASN A 982 0.58 3.83 14.38
C ASN A 982 0.00 4.10 12.97
N THR A 983 -0.32 3.07 12.19
CA THR A 983 -0.92 3.25 10.85
C THR A 983 -1.96 2.18 10.57
N TYR A 984 -2.94 2.50 9.74
CA TYR A 984 -3.98 1.59 9.27
C TYR A 984 -3.39 0.51 8.34
N SER A 985 -3.89 -0.72 8.49
CA SER A 985 -3.61 -1.85 7.58
C SER A 985 -4.91 -2.27 6.88
N SER A 986 -4.87 -2.42 5.56
CA SER A 986 -6.07 -2.67 4.73
C SER A 986 -6.65 -4.07 4.89
N SER A 987 -5.83 -5.05 5.25
CA SER A 987 -6.22 -6.44 5.47
C SER A 987 -5.46 -7.10 6.63
N SER A 988 -5.95 -8.25 7.05
CA SER A 988 -5.27 -9.17 7.96
C SER A 988 -5.10 -10.50 7.24
N ASP A 989 -3.90 -10.73 6.72
CA ASP A 989 -3.62 -11.80 5.78
C ASP A 989 -3.09 -13.03 6.53
N ALA A 990 -3.79 -14.16 6.47
CA ALA A 990 -3.27 -15.39 7.06
C ALA A 990 -2.05 -15.88 6.27
N ALA A 991 -0.93 -16.13 6.96
CA ALA A 991 0.38 -16.43 6.38
C ALA A 991 0.48 -17.84 5.76
N PHE A 992 -0.41 -18.16 4.82
CA PHE A 992 -0.32 -19.36 4.00
C PHE A 992 0.68 -19.16 2.86
N PRO A 993 1.45 -20.20 2.50
CA PRO A 993 2.43 -20.11 1.43
C PRO A 993 1.81 -19.95 0.04
N ASP A 994 0.57 -20.43 -0.17
CA ASP A 994 -0.16 -20.31 -1.43
C ASP A 994 -1.67 -20.54 -1.23
N ARG A 995 -2.43 -20.39 -2.32
CA ARG A 995 -3.89 -20.58 -2.36
C ARG A 995 -4.36 -22.02 -2.12
N TYR A 996 -3.53 -23.02 -2.41
CA TYR A 996 -3.89 -24.42 -2.18
C TYR A 996 -3.81 -24.73 -0.68
N ALA A 997 -2.72 -24.33 -0.03
CA ALA A 997 -2.57 -24.41 1.42
C ALA A 997 -3.67 -23.63 2.15
N ALA A 998 -3.99 -22.41 1.66
CA ALA A 998 -5.08 -21.62 2.22
C ALA A 998 -6.43 -22.35 2.12
N SER A 999 -6.73 -23.00 0.99
CA SER A 999 -7.98 -23.74 0.79
C SER A 999 -8.08 -24.99 1.68
N ASP A 1000 -6.99 -25.75 1.78
CA ASP A 1000 -6.96 -27.02 2.53
C ASP A 1000 -6.97 -26.81 4.05
N ARG A 1001 -6.32 -25.73 4.53
CA ARG A 1001 -6.03 -25.50 5.96
C ARG A 1001 -6.70 -24.24 6.50
N TYR A 1002 -7.69 -23.69 5.81
CA TYR A 1002 -8.35 -22.43 6.22
C TYR A 1002 -8.89 -22.44 7.65
N ALA A 1003 -9.35 -23.60 8.13
CA ALA A 1003 -9.83 -23.77 9.50
C ALA A 1003 -8.78 -23.40 10.56
N GLU A 1004 -7.49 -23.58 10.28
CA GLU A 1004 -6.38 -23.19 11.17
C GLU A 1004 -6.32 -21.66 11.34
N ALA A 1005 -6.62 -20.89 10.28
CA ALA A 1005 -6.70 -19.43 10.37
C ALA A 1005 -7.90 -18.97 11.22
N LEU A 1006 -9.04 -19.67 11.13
CA LEU A 1006 -10.21 -19.42 11.99
C LEU A 1006 -9.95 -19.81 13.45
N ALA A 1007 -9.11 -20.80 13.70
CA ALA A 1007 -8.68 -21.21 15.03
C ALA A 1007 -7.56 -20.32 15.63
N GLY A 1008 -6.96 -19.43 14.83
CA GLY A 1008 -5.82 -18.61 15.25
C GLY A 1008 -4.50 -19.39 15.35
N GLU A 1009 -4.37 -20.48 14.60
CA GLU A 1009 -3.17 -21.34 14.59
C GLU A 1009 -2.15 -20.93 13.52
N VAL A 1010 -2.54 -20.03 12.62
CA VAL A 1010 -1.68 -19.44 11.57
C VAL A 1010 -1.41 -17.97 11.92
N PRO A 1011 -0.17 -17.48 11.77
CA PRO A 1011 0.12 -16.06 11.90
C PRO A 1011 -0.74 -15.21 10.96
N LEU A 1012 -1.23 -14.08 11.47
CA LEU A 1012 -2.04 -13.12 10.74
C LEU A 1012 -1.19 -11.88 10.51
N GLU A 1013 -0.83 -11.60 9.27
CA GLU A 1013 0.08 -10.54 8.86
C GLU A 1013 -0.70 -9.27 8.49
N ALA A 1014 -0.04 -8.11 8.58
CA ALA A 1014 -0.65 -6.86 8.15
C ALA A 1014 -0.62 -6.73 6.62
N GLY A 1015 -1.75 -6.34 6.03
CA GLY A 1015 -1.84 -5.93 4.63
C GLY A 1015 -1.16 -4.59 4.32
N TRP A 1016 -1.55 -3.98 3.20
CA TRP A 1016 -1.03 -2.68 2.76
C TRP A 1016 -1.46 -1.53 3.68
N ARG A 1017 -0.66 -0.48 3.76
CA ARG A 1017 -0.78 0.55 4.80
C ARG A 1017 -1.12 1.94 4.27
N VAL A 1018 -1.68 2.76 5.18
CA VAL A 1018 -2.06 4.18 4.99
C VAL A 1018 -3.23 4.40 4.01
N TYR A 1019 -3.08 4.01 2.75
CA TYR A 1019 -4.03 4.36 1.69
C TYR A 1019 -5.29 3.51 1.73
N SER A 1020 -6.34 4.04 2.35
CA SER A 1020 -7.66 3.43 2.37
C SER A 1020 -8.73 4.43 2.83
N SER A 1021 -9.99 4.13 2.52
CA SER A 1021 -11.13 4.79 3.18
C SER A 1021 -11.30 4.39 4.66
N GLY A 1022 -10.70 3.28 5.08
CA GLY A 1022 -10.85 2.71 6.43
C GLY A 1022 -10.57 3.67 7.60
N PRO A 1023 -9.47 4.45 7.61
CA PRO A 1023 -9.18 5.40 8.69
C PRO A 1023 -10.29 6.43 8.91
N GLY A 1024 -10.79 7.05 7.83
CA GLY A 1024 -11.88 8.02 7.92
C GLY A 1024 -13.21 7.39 8.35
N LEU A 1025 -13.48 6.17 7.88
CA LEU A 1025 -14.65 5.39 8.30
C LEU A 1025 -14.58 5.02 9.80
N PHE A 1026 -13.42 4.61 10.30
CA PHE A 1026 -13.21 4.32 11.71
C PHE A 1026 -13.56 5.53 12.59
N LEU A 1027 -13.07 6.72 12.20
CA LEU A 1027 -13.35 7.97 12.92
C LEU A 1027 -14.85 8.31 12.90
N GLU A 1028 -15.52 8.14 11.76
CA GLU A 1028 -16.96 8.32 11.66
C GLU A 1028 -17.71 7.34 12.59
N ILE A 1029 -17.40 6.04 12.53
CA ILE A 1029 -18.08 5.03 13.36
C ILE A 1029 -17.87 5.34 14.84
N LEU A 1030 -16.63 5.64 15.25
CA LEU A 1030 -16.32 5.99 16.63
C LEU A 1030 -17.15 7.20 17.11
N THR A 1031 -17.11 8.30 16.36
CA THR A 1031 -17.75 9.56 16.80
C THR A 1031 -19.27 9.57 16.62
N GLN A 1032 -19.78 9.00 15.54
CA GLN A 1032 -21.19 9.11 15.14
C GLN A 1032 -22.03 7.88 15.44
N ARG A 1033 -21.44 6.70 15.61
CA ARG A 1033 -22.17 5.44 15.85
C ARG A 1033 -21.94 4.89 17.26
N MET A 1034 -20.70 4.88 17.74
CA MET A 1034 -20.38 4.43 19.11
C MET A 1034 -20.66 5.53 20.14
N LEU A 1035 -20.05 6.71 20.00
CA LEU A 1035 -20.35 7.87 20.85
C LEU A 1035 -21.70 8.51 20.51
N GLY A 1036 -22.17 8.33 19.27
CA GLY A 1036 -23.55 8.59 18.88
C GLY A 1036 -23.90 10.05 18.64
N LEU A 1037 -22.94 10.92 18.34
CA LEU A 1037 -23.21 12.35 18.10
C LEU A 1037 -23.28 12.65 16.60
N ARG A 1038 -24.42 13.16 16.12
CA ARG A 1038 -24.63 13.47 14.70
C ARG A 1038 -25.43 14.77 14.54
N HIS A 1039 -24.96 15.64 13.65
CA HIS A 1039 -25.76 16.79 13.23
C HIS A 1039 -26.92 16.33 12.34
N ALA A 1040 -28.08 16.97 12.50
CA ALA A 1040 -29.28 16.78 11.70
C ALA A 1040 -29.99 18.14 11.50
N GLY A 1041 -29.38 19.01 10.70
CA GLY A 1041 -29.84 20.39 10.48
C GLY A 1041 -29.77 21.22 11.76
N HIS A 1042 -30.94 21.59 12.30
CA HIS A 1042 -31.06 22.37 13.53
C HIS A 1042 -31.07 21.50 14.80
N GLU A 1043 -30.97 20.19 14.65
CA GLU A 1043 -30.90 19.22 15.74
C GLU A 1043 -29.50 18.57 15.83
N LEU A 1044 -29.16 18.15 17.04
CA LEU A 1044 -28.07 17.23 17.33
C LEU A 1044 -28.70 15.91 17.79
N GLU A 1045 -28.54 14.85 17.00
CA GLU A 1045 -28.88 13.49 17.38
C GLU A 1045 -27.83 12.94 18.36
N ILE A 1046 -28.32 12.31 19.42
CA ILE A 1046 -27.57 11.72 20.52
C ILE A 1046 -28.06 10.28 20.67
N ASP A 1047 -27.31 9.33 20.16
CA ASP A 1047 -27.66 7.91 20.12
C ASP A 1047 -26.43 7.02 20.36
N PRO A 1048 -25.85 7.07 21.58
CA PRO A 1048 -24.66 6.29 21.91
C PRO A 1048 -24.96 4.79 21.95
N VAL A 1049 -23.95 4.00 21.58
CA VAL A 1049 -23.93 2.55 21.68
C VAL A 1049 -22.58 2.14 22.25
N VAL A 1050 -22.55 1.96 23.56
CA VAL A 1050 -21.32 1.76 24.35
C VAL A 1050 -21.43 0.49 25.18
N ASP A 1051 -20.30 -0.18 25.44
CA ASP A 1051 -20.27 -1.32 26.34
C ASP A 1051 -20.63 -0.88 27.77
N PRO A 1052 -21.73 -1.40 28.36
CA PRO A 1052 -22.14 -1.05 29.73
C PRO A 1052 -21.05 -1.24 30.79
N SER A 1053 -20.13 -2.17 30.58
CA SER A 1053 -19.05 -2.47 31.51
C SER A 1053 -18.01 -1.35 31.64
N LEU A 1054 -18.03 -0.35 30.74
CA LEU A 1054 -17.19 0.85 30.83
C LEU A 1054 -17.64 1.82 31.94
N GLY A 1055 -18.87 1.67 32.45
CA GLY A 1055 -19.42 2.55 33.47
C GLY A 1055 -19.70 3.95 32.92
N THR A 1056 -18.80 4.90 33.14
CA THR A 1056 -18.89 6.24 32.55
C THR A 1056 -17.84 6.40 31.46
N VAL A 1057 -18.26 6.71 30.24
CA VAL A 1057 -17.38 7.08 29.13
C VAL A 1057 -17.31 8.59 29.03
N ARG A 1058 -16.10 9.13 28.92
CA ARG A 1058 -15.84 10.55 28.66
C ARG A 1058 -15.15 10.71 27.32
N ALA A 1059 -15.57 11.68 26.55
CA ALA A 1059 -14.96 11.97 25.26
C ALA A 1059 -14.97 13.47 24.97
N SER A 1060 -13.96 13.95 24.26
CA SER A 1060 -13.98 15.26 23.62
C SER A 1060 -14.12 15.04 22.12
N VAL A 1061 -15.08 15.70 21.49
CA VAL A 1061 -15.38 15.54 20.05
C VAL A 1061 -15.71 16.88 19.38
N PRO A 1062 -15.35 17.07 18.11
CA PRO A 1062 -15.68 18.29 17.38
C PRO A 1062 -17.19 18.49 17.18
N LEU A 1063 -17.60 19.75 17.18
CA LEU A 1063 -18.95 20.21 16.86
C LEU A 1063 -18.86 21.32 15.80
N ALA A 1064 -19.89 21.46 14.98
CA ALA A 1064 -19.93 22.47 13.92
C ALA A 1064 -19.66 23.90 14.45
N GLY A 1065 -19.08 24.73 13.59
CA GLY A 1065 -18.67 26.10 13.94
C GLY A 1065 -17.39 26.18 14.79
N GLY A 1066 -16.56 25.13 14.76
CA GLY A 1066 -15.28 25.07 15.50
C GLY A 1066 -15.44 24.88 17.01
N ARG A 1067 -16.62 24.44 17.46
CA ARG A 1067 -16.90 24.15 18.87
C ARG A 1067 -16.46 22.73 19.21
N VAL A 1068 -16.43 22.43 20.51
CA VAL A 1068 -16.10 21.10 21.04
C VAL A 1068 -17.19 20.69 22.02
N VAL A 1069 -17.57 19.41 21.99
CA VAL A 1069 -18.43 18.78 22.99
C VAL A 1069 -17.56 17.96 23.94
N GLU A 1070 -17.65 18.27 25.22
CA GLU A 1070 -17.17 17.43 26.32
C GLU A 1070 -18.31 16.52 26.74
N LEU A 1071 -18.26 15.29 26.25
CA LEU A 1071 -19.31 14.27 26.38
C LEU A 1071 -19.04 13.40 27.62
N GLU A 1072 -20.06 13.23 28.46
CA GLU A 1072 -20.10 12.22 29.53
C GLU A 1072 -21.30 11.29 29.30
N ILE A 1073 -21.03 10.04 28.91
CA ILE A 1073 -22.03 8.98 28.77
C ILE A 1073 -22.00 8.12 30.03
N VAL A 1074 -23.05 8.23 30.84
CA VAL A 1074 -23.28 7.31 31.96
C VAL A 1074 -24.02 6.10 31.44
N CYS A 1075 -23.36 4.94 31.47
CA CYS A 1075 -23.91 3.71 30.90
C CYS A 1075 -24.98 3.12 31.83
N GLY A 1076 -26.19 2.97 31.29
CA GLY A 1076 -27.22 2.11 31.86
C GLY A 1076 -26.93 0.63 31.59
N THR A 1077 -27.91 -0.22 31.85
CA THR A 1077 -27.72 -1.67 31.71
C THR A 1077 -27.66 -2.15 30.26
N ALA A 1078 -28.25 -1.41 29.33
CA ALA A 1078 -28.22 -1.71 27.90
C ALA A 1078 -27.05 -1.01 27.19
N GLY A 1079 -26.58 0.14 27.71
CA GLY A 1079 -25.49 0.91 27.09
C GLY A 1079 -25.89 1.62 25.80
N HIS A 1080 -27.19 1.62 25.49
CA HIS A 1080 -27.79 2.32 24.37
C HIS A 1080 -29.19 2.82 24.74
N GLY A 1081 -29.76 3.66 23.87
CA GLY A 1081 -31.05 4.30 24.10
C GLY A 1081 -30.96 5.34 25.22
N VAL A 1082 -31.58 6.50 25.03
CA VAL A 1082 -31.35 7.63 25.93
C VAL A 1082 -32.51 7.77 26.93
N ALA A 1083 -32.16 7.89 28.21
CA ALA A 1083 -33.08 8.15 29.31
C ALA A 1083 -33.11 9.64 29.69
N GLU A 1084 -31.94 10.29 29.69
CA GLU A 1084 -31.79 11.70 30.04
C GLU A 1084 -30.64 12.33 29.26
N VAL A 1085 -30.83 13.58 28.84
CA VAL A 1085 -29.78 14.45 28.30
C VAL A 1085 -29.74 15.74 29.12
N SER A 1086 -28.54 16.18 29.48
CA SER A 1086 -28.34 17.48 30.11
C SER A 1086 -27.14 18.21 29.51
N VAL A 1087 -27.27 19.54 29.36
CA VAL A 1087 -26.21 20.42 28.87
C VAL A 1087 -25.88 21.43 29.96
N ASP A 1088 -24.60 21.51 30.35
CA ASP A 1088 -24.14 22.36 31.45
C ASP A 1088 -24.96 22.19 32.74
N GLY A 1089 -25.37 20.94 33.02
CA GLY A 1089 -26.20 20.58 34.18
C GLY A 1089 -27.69 20.92 34.06
N ARG A 1090 -28.17 21.41 32.91
CA ARG A 1090 -29.60 21.64 32.63
C ARG A 1090 -30.17 20.49 31.80
N THR A 1091 -31.19 19.80 32.31
CA THR A 1091 -31.92 18.76 31.56
C THR A 1091 -32.58 19.35 30.32
N MET A 1092 -32.47 18.65 29.19
CA MET A 1092 -32.94 19.10 27.88
C MET A 1092 -34.33 18.55 27.56
N GLU A 1093 -35.12 19.31 26.81
CA GLU A 1093 -36.25 18.75 26.08
C GLU A 1093 -35.71 17.94 24.89
N VAL A 1094 -36.30 16.77 24.65
CA VAL A 1094 -35.77 15.79 23.70
C VAL A 1094 -36.86 15.28 22.77
N ARG A 1095 -36.51 15.06 21.51
CA ARG A 1095 -37.33 14.32 20.54
C ARG A 1095 -36.81 12.89 20.43
N ALA A 1096 -37.68 11.89 20.51
CA ALA A 1096 -37.27 10.50 20.29
C ALA A 1096 -36.83 10.28 18.82
N LEU A 1097 -35.76 9.50 18.64
CA LEU A 1097 -35.36 8.97 17.35
C LEU A 1097 -36.05 7.61 17.09
N ASP A 1098 -35.90 7.10 15.87
CA ASP A 1098 -36.41 5.80 15.47
C ASP A 1098 -35.26 4.80 15.23
N ASN A 1099 -35.44 3.59 15.74
CA ASN A 1099 -34.55 2.45 15.48
C ASN A 1099 -35.40 1.16 15.53
N PRO A 1100 -35.37 0.30 14.49
CA PRO A 1100 -36.19 -0.90 14.46
C PRO A 1100 -35.67 -2.02 15.38
N TYR A 1101 -34.40 -2.00 15.77
CA TYR A 1101 -33.71 -3.11 16.44
C TYR A 1101 -33.58 -2.92 17.95
N ARG A 1102 -33.65 -1.69 18.45
CA ARG A 1102 -33.38 -1.35 19.86
C ARG A 1102 -34.09 -0.07 20.30
N ALA A 1103 -33.98 0.24 21.60
CA ALA A 1103 -34.33 1.58 22.07
C ALA A 1103 -33.43 2.62 21.40
N ALA A 1104 -34.05 3.57 20.70
CA ALA A 1104 -33.35 4.63 20.01
C ALA A 1104 -32.89 5.73 20.98
N GLY A 1105 -31.94 6.54 20.50
CA GLY A 1105 -31.52 7.77 21.14
C GLY A 1105 -32.54 8.89 21.00
N VAL A 1106 -32.05 10.12 21.12
CA VAL A 1106 -32.86 11.32 21.08
C VAL A 1106 -32.21 12.43 20.27
N ALA A 1107 -32.97 13.43 19.86
CA ALA A 1107 -32.47 14.68 19.31
C ALA A 1107 -32.74 15.85 20.26
N VAL A 1108 -31.80 16.80 20.30
CA VAL A 1108 -31.93 18.10 20.96
C VAL A 1108 -31.71 19.22 19.95
N ARG A 1109 -32.27 20.40 20.17
CA ARG A 1109 -32.00 21.55 19.29
C ARG A 1109 -30.58 22.06 19.51
N VAL A 1110 -29.86 22.35 18.42
CA VAL A 1110 -28.51 22.91 18.47
C VAL A 1110 -28.51 24.29 19.14
N ASP A 1111 -29.56 25.10 18.92
CA ASP A 1111 -29.73 26.42 19.54
C ASP A 1111 -29.72 26.35 21.08
N ASP A 1112 -30.20 25.23 21.64
CA ASP A 1112 -30.33 25.06 23.09
C ASP A 1112 -28.99 24.63 23.74
N LEU A 1113 -27.97 24.31 22.94
CA LEU A 1113 -26.61 24.00 23.40
C LEU A 1113 -25.81 25.24 23.84
N GLY A 1114 -26.42 26.43 23.75
CA GLY A 1114 -25.82 27.72 24.13
C GLY A 1114 -24.94 28.34 23.04
N ALA A 1115 -24.77 29.66 23.11
CA ALA A 1115 -24.07 30.49 22.12
C ALA A 1115 -22.62 30.87 22.51
N GLY A 1116 -22.06 30.25 23.56
CA GLY A 1116 -20.71 30.53 24.03
C GLY A 1116 -19.62 29.89 23.17
N SER A 1117 -18.42 30.48 23.19
CA SER A 1117 -17.22 29.94 22.53
C SER A 1117 -16.51 28.83 23.33
N GLY A 1118 -16.98 28.54 24.55
CA GLY A 1118 -16.45 27.45 25.37
C GLY A 1118 -16.98 26.07 24.95
N PRO A 1119 -16.40 24.99 25.48
CA PRO A 1119 -16.86 23.63 25.23
C PRO A 1119 -18.30 23.42 25.76
N VAL A 1120 -19.09 22.65 25.01
CA VAL A 1120 -20.43 22.21 25.42
C VAL A 1120 -20.28 20.99 26.31
N ARG A 1121 -20.67 21.07 27.59
CA ARG A 1121 -20.64 19.90 28.48
C ARG A 1121 -21.95 19.14 28.35
N LEU A 1122 -21.91 18.05 27.61
CA LEU A 1122 -23.05 17.20 27.33
C LEU A 1122 -22.99 15.95 28.20
N ARG A 1123 -23.98 15.74 29.06
CA ARG A 1123 -24.12 14.51 29.83
C ARG A 1123 -25.33 13.72 29.36
N VAL A 1124 -25.11 12.45 29.05
CA VAL A 1124 -26.10 11.51 28.50
C VAL A 1124 -26.21 10.31 29.43
N VAL A 1125 -27.43 9.94 29.82
CA VAL A 1125 -27.70 8.72 30.57
C VAL A 1125 -28.38 7.73 29.64
N THR A 1126 -27.73 6.57 29.42
CA THR A 1126 -28.33 5.50 28.63
C THR A 1126 -29.22 4.59 29.49
N ARG A 1127 -30.09 3.80 28.85
CA ARG A 1127 -31.03 2.89 29.53
C ARG A 1127 -30.36 1.63 30.07
#